data_AF-A0A534SSM0-F1
#
_entry.id   AF-A0A534SSM0-F1
#
_cell.length_a   1.000
_cell.length_b   1.000
_cell.length_c   1.000
_cell.angle_alpha   90.00
_cell.angle_beta   90.00
_cell.angle_gamma   90.00
#
_symmetry.space_group_name_H-M   'P 1'
#
loop_
_entity.id
_entity.type
_entity.pdbx_description
1 polymer ?
#
loop_
_entity_poly.entity_id
_entity_poly.type
_entity_poly.pdbx_seq_one_letter_code
_entity_poly.pdbx_strand_id
1 'polypeptide(L)'
;MKGLLQLALGSLLVLLTSGALAAPPTPGQHFDCSDGGSGVSCASDDTGCVPQTKDDPSGGVAATLKCGDSIAKAFGAAVRAVIKCHKAMADSVLKGSPVDDEACESGPGKSAKGKLDAAITKVGPVCTSTQLTLAAAEEATLFANKSNPLSLDAQAAAVYCDGSMPIDPAGAGGDDAGTIDSTAADAKDRLKCADTVGSELGKLAAAAIKCHIKLADNDFKAKDFDENVCEELDPVKGKSALQKYNAAMTKLTSKGICTQSCLTEPNRLALGQNILAQVEAGNQITYPCAGTTSTTTTTTTTSSTTTTCPPMSCSCAGGTPSTFSFTTVIGSGTCGHLDGDGNPNMYSLACGGLYFGGAGVGVPLPSKVPDYGSSFLNACCSGTTLTLSGTSSAQAGGNRCIQGLSSKRGMSCTTNSDCAGPCSLNSDCSPGGTCSGGGTCTSAKCALLQCTNAGCLYGPPLPIPNAAHNSAATSTCVINTITANGSGTADCSAGSVTALNLPLSSALFLDSDLMTMRCSGGSNAGANCTGNGGCGTVAAGTPCPGGTCVNDTGRCRNGFGDPADTRCCSDTDCGGGAGVCETGRCQGGSNANFGCITDADCPGGSCITFIQPCPICGPNNKCDGGINDGLSCTPGDTIPDGDYPTSHDCPPPPAASLGALPIPYLLDTGTVQKVSVDLPDQAAVFCGFCRSKTLNTFARRCNGLASGAACTCSIGTPCAACGGDPCLPVPCTSNTDCSTLGAFNSCGQRTSGAFTAVDVARTIVETGTAAGALTTGGLPQPGDLVSIFCIPLTFNSLVDSAGDLPGPGAVALPVTMQTQ
;
A
#
# COMPACT_ATOMS: atom_id res chain seq x y z
N MET A 1 0.56 36.25 -46.06
CA MET A 1 1.43 37.44 -46.13
C MET A 1 2.61 37.17 -45.20
N LYS A 2 3.76 36.72 -45.72
CA LYS A 2 5.04 37.49 -45.81
C LYS A 2 5.33 38.26 -44.50
N GLY A 3 6.40 38.07 -43.73
CA GLY A 3 7.60 37.24 -43.82
C GLY A 3 8.66 37.75 -42.82
N LEU A 4 9.71 36.94 -42.64
CA LEU A 4 11.09 37.25 -42.16
C LEU A 4 11.28 37.79 -40.73
N LEU A 5 12.01 37.12 -39.82
CA LEU A 5 13.44 36.70 -39.80
C LEU A 5 14.41 37.87 -39.56
N GLN A 6 15.06 37.87 -38.38
CA GLN A 6 16.50 38.15 -38.10
C GLN A 6 16.72 38.03 -36.57
N LEU A 7 17.44 37.03 -36.06
CA LEU A 7 18.91 36.89 -35.96
C LEU A 7 19.52 37.64 -34.77
N ALA A 8 20.00 36.88 -33.79
CA ALA A 8 21.26 37.15 -33.09
C ALA A 8 22.01 35.82 -32.95
N LEU A 9 23.13 35.73 -33.65
CA LEU A 9 24.04 34.60 -33.75
C LEU A 9 25.35 35.04 -33.10
N GLY A 10 25.97 34.16 -32.32
CA GLY A 10 27.41 34.16 -32.11
C GLY A 10 27.91 34.41 -30.70
N SER A 11 28.23 33.33 -29.99
CA SER A 11 29.61 33.09 -29.53
C SER A 11 29.78 31.61 -29.22
N LEU A 12 30.21 30.88 -30.26
CA LEU A 12 30.82 29.57 -30.20
C LEU A 12 32.24 29.76 -29.65
N LEU A 13 32.45 29.47 -28.37
CA LEU A 13 33.77 29.15 -27.84
C LEU A 13 33.83 27.63 -27.68
N VAL A 14 34.55 27.01 -28.61
CA VAL A 14 34.87 25.59 -28.63
C VAL A 14 35.68 25.24 -27.39
N LEU A 15 35.02 24.70 -26.37
CA LEU A 15 35.64 23.81 -25.40
C LEU A 15 35.43 22.39 -25.95
N LEU A 16 36.49 21.86 -26.55
CA LEU A 16 36.69 20.43 -26.76
C LEU A 16 36.70 19.75 -25.39
N THR A 17 35.51 19.49 -24.85
CA THR A 17 35.32 18.43 -23.87
C THR A 17 34.95 17.21 -24.68
N SER A 18 35.72 16.14 -24.48
CA SER A 18 35.55 14.83 -25.06
C SER A 18 34.06 14.50 -25.27
N GLY A 19 33.65 14.33 -26.52
CA GLY A 19 32.38 13.68 -26.82
C GLY A 19 32.43 12.32 -26.14
N ALA A 20 31.75 12.19 -25.01
CA ALA A 20 31.34 10.89 -24.53
C ALA A 20 30.48 10.34 -25.67
N LEU A 21 31.04 9.43 -26.44
CA LEU A 21 30.28 8.63 -27.38
C LEU A 21 29.15 8.02 -26.55
N ALA A 22 27.90 8.30 -26.93
CA ALA A 22 26.75 7.64 -26.34
C ALA A 22 27.03 6.13 -26.33
N ALA A 23 26.85 5.54 -25.16
CA ALA A 23 27.13 4.14 -24.92
C ALA A 23 25.77 3.50 -24.59
N PRO A 24 25.14 2.79 -25.54
CA PRO A 24 23.88 2.11 -25.24
C PRO A 24 24.10 1.03 -24.17
N PRO A 25 23.06 0.69 -23.40
CA PRO A 25 23.14 -0.43 -22.47
C PRO A 25 23.49 -1.71 -23.25
N THR A 26 24.30 -2.56 -22.62
CA THR A 26 24.82 -3.81 -23.20
C THR A 26 24.04 -5.02 -22.66
N PRO A 27 24.13 -6.20 -23.29
CA PRO A 27 23.41 -7.40 -22.85
C PRO A 27 23.49 -7.65 -21.34
N GLY A 28 22.33 -7.71 -20.69
CA GLY A 28 22.16 -7.89 -19.25
C GLY A 28 21.99 -6.61 -18.43
N GLN A 29 22.23 -5.42 -19.02
CA GLN A 29 22.00 -4.12 -18.37
C GLN A 29 20.55 -3.66 -18.55
N HIS A 30 20.06 -2.85 -17.61
CA HIS A 30 18.74 -2.23 -17.68
C HIS A 30 18.63 -1.22 -18.84
N PHE A 31 17.43 -1.14 -19.44
CA PHE A 31 17.11 -0.20 -20.52
C PHE A 31 17.19 1.27 -20.08
N ASP A 32 16.97 1.55 -18.80
CA ASP A 32 17.08 2.88 -18.19
C ASP A 32 18.54 3.35 -17.96
N CYS A 33 19.52 2.52 -18.35
CA CYS A 33 20.96 2.72 -18.14
C CYS A 33 21.40 2.73 -16.66
N SER A 34 20.63 2.18 -15.73
CA SER A 34 20.99 2.11 -14.30
C SER A 34 22.31 1.38 -14.04
N ASP A 35 22.63 0.38 -14.88
CA ASP A 35 23.83 -0.45 -14.76
C ASP A 35 25.04 0.09 -15.56
N GLY A 36 24.90 1.28 -16.13
CA GLY A 36 25.87 1.87 -17.05
C GLY A 36 25.35 1.91 -18.49
N GLY A 37 25.69 3.00 -19.16
CA GLY A 37 25.11 3.44 -20.43
C GLY A 37 24.93 4.95 -20.38
N SER A 38 24.80 5.61 -21.53
CA SER A 38 24.52 7.04 -21.61
C SER A 38 24.02 7.43 -22.99
N GLY A 39 23.22 8.48 -23.05
CA GLY A 39 22.75 9.07 -24.30
C GLY A 39 21.28 8.77 -24.58
N VAL A 40 20.91 8.78 -25.87
CA VAL A 40 19.51 8.67 -26.31
C VAL A 40 18.90 7.28 -26.16
N SER A 41 19.72 6.29 -25.81
CA SER A 41 19.33 4.88 -25.67
C SER A 41 18.87 4.53 -24.25
N CYS A 42 18.92 5.48 -23.32
CA CYS A 42 18.41 5.28 -21.96
C CYS A 42 16.91 5.58 -21.94
N ALA A 43 16.09 4.54 -21.83
CA ALA A 43 14.65 4.65 -21.73
C ALA A 43 14.24 4.50 -20.27
N SER A 44 14.16 5.64 -19.56
CA SER A 44 13.98 5.69 -18.09
C SER A 44 12.59 5.26 -17.60
N ASP A 45 11.63 5.21 -18.51
CA ASP A 45 10.24 4.81 -18.38
C ASP A 45 10.01 3.35 -18.77
N ASP A 46 10.96 2.74 -19.48
CA ASP A 46 10.91 1.34 -19.89
C ASP A 46 11.53 0.41 -18.84
N THR A 47 10.70 -0.50 -18.35
CA THR A 47 11.16 -1.54 -17.41
C THR A 47 11.89 -2.67 -18.14
N GLY A 48 12.84 -3.34 -17.49
CA GLY A 48 13.50 -4.54 -18.01
C GLY A 48 14.93 -4.32 -18.47
N CYS A 49 15.49 -5.35 -19.11
CA CYS A 49 16.91 -5.40 -19.46
C CYS A 49 17.16 -5.86 -20.89
N VAL A 50 18.29 -5.40 -21.44
CA VAL A 50 18.81 -5.86 -22.72
C VAL A 50 19.03 -7.38 -22.65
N PRO A 51 18.46 -8.19 -23.56
CA PRO A 51 18.60 -9.65 -23.50
C PRO A 51 20.05 -10.12 -23.54
N GLN A 52 20.38 -11.16 -22.77
CA GLN A 52 21.78 -11.61 -22.64
C GLN A 52 22.25 -12.43 -23.84
N THR A 53 21.34 -13.16 -24.49
CA THR A 53 21.66 -14.00 -25.65
C THR A 53 20.67 -13.80 -26.77
N LYS A 54 21.07 -14.18 -27.98
CA LYS A 54 20.20 -14.09 -29.15
C LYS A 54 19.06 -15.11 -29.07
N ASP A 55 19.39 -16.37 -28.81
CA ASP A 55 18.47 -17.51 -28.88
C ASP A 55 18.91 -18.74 -28.06
N ASP A 56 19.97 -18.63 -27.25
CA ASP A 56 20.41 -19.71 -26.35
C ASP A 56 19.93 -19.43 -24.92
N PRO A 57 18.91 -20.16 -24.42
CA PRO A 57 18.39 -19.97 -23.07
C PRO A 57 19.27 -20.64 -21.98
N SER A 58 20.40 -21.25 -22.34
CA SER A 58 21.30 -21.93 -21.41
C SER A 58 22.17 -20.94 -20.61
N GLY A 59 22.73 -21.40 -19.49
CA GLY A 59 23.80 -20.66 -18.80
C GLY A 59 23.33 -19.54 -17.85
N GLY A 60 22.09 -19.59 -17.36
CA GLY A 60 21.60 -18.64 -16.35
C GLY A 60 21.19 -17.27 -16.89
N VAL A 61 20.86 -17.19 -18.18
CA VAL A 61 20.38 -15.98 -18.84
C VAL A 61 18.91 -15.72 -18.48
N ALA A 62 18.54 -14.45 -18.27
CA ALA A 62 17.18 -14.08 -17.90
C ALA A 62 16.26 -14.00 -19.11
N ALA A 63 16.76 -13.49 -20.23
CA ALA A 63 16.02 -13.31 -21.46
C ALA A 63 16.86 -13.65 -22.70
N THR A 64 16.23 -14.28 -23.69
CA THR A 64 16.76 -14.31 -25.05
C THR A 64 16.02 -13.30 -25.93
N LEU A 65 16.75 -12.64 -26.83
CA LEU A 65 16.21 -11.60 -27.71
C LEU A 65 15.10 -12.16 -28.61
N LYS A 66 15.36 -13.30 -29.27
CA LYS A 66 14.41 -13.93 -30.20
C LYS A 66 13.11 -14.36 -29.51
N CYS A 67 13.19 -14.79 -28.25
CA CYS A 67 12.02 -15.09 -27.46
C CYS A 67 11.23 -13.82 -27.14
N GLY A 68 11.89 -12.81 -26.55
CA GLY A 68 11.26 -11.55 -26.15
C GLY A 68 10.54 -10.89 -27.33
N ASP A 69 11.21 -10.75 -28.48
CA ASP A 69 10.63 -10.14 -29.69
C ASP A 69 9.38 -10.89 -30.19
N SER A 70 9.41 -12.22 -30.11
CA SER A 70 8.31 -13.05 -30.61
C SER A 70 7.12 -13.00 -29.67
N ILE A 71 7.35 -13.05 -28.35
CA ILE A 71 6.31 -12.95 -27.32
C ILE A 71 5.68 -11.54 -27.35
N ALA A 72 6.50 -10.48 -27.34
CA ALA A 72 6.05 -9.09 -27.44
C ALA A 72 5.14 -8.88 -28.67
N LYS A 73 5.58 -9.37 -29.83
CA LYS A 73 4.79 -9.29 -31.07
C LYS A 73 3.50 -10.10 -31.01
N ALA A 74 3.50 -11.24 -30.30
CA ALA A 74 2.31 -12.06 -30.11
C ALA A 74 1.29 -11.36 -29.22
N PHE A 75 1.71 -10.75 -28.10
CA PHE A 75 0.85 -9.94 -27.24
C PHE A 75 0.23 -8.75 -27.99
N GLY A 76 1.04 -7.98 -28.72
CA GLY A 76 0.53 -6.88 -29.54
C GLY A 76 -0.44 -7.34 -30.66
N ALA A 77 -0.39 -8.62 -31.08
CA ALA A 77 -1.38 -9.20 -31.98
C ALA A 77 -2.65 -9.66 -31.24
N ALA A 78 -2.50 -10.21 -30.04
CA ALA A 78 -3.58 -10.66 -29.16
C ALA A 78 -4.48 -9.49 -28.73
N VAL A 79 -3.90 -8.41 -28.21
CA VAL A 79 -4.62 -7.18 -27.80
C VAL A 79 -5.50 -6.65 -28.95
N ARG A 80 -4.96 -6.58 -30.17
CA ARG A 80 -5.72 -6.14 -31.36
C ARG A 80 -6.80 -7.12 -31.79
N ALA A 81 -6.61 -8.40 -31.53
CA ALA A 81 -7.60 -9.41 -31.86
C ALA A 81 -8.80 -9.31 -30.91
N VAL A 82 -8.55 -9.19 -29.59
CA VAL A 82 -9.59 -9.00 -28.56
C VAL A 82 -10.38 -7.70 -28.79
N ILE A 83 -9.71 -6.56 -29.01
CA ILE A 83 -10.39 -5.29 -29.35
C ILE A 83 -11.32 -5.43 -30.57
N LYS A 84 -10.97 -6.31 -31.52
CA LYS A 84 -11.79 -6.58 -32.70
C LYS A 84 -13.01 -7.47 -32.36
N CYS A 85 -12.87 -8.39 -31.42
CA CYS A 85 -13.97 -9.18 -30.88
C CYS A 85 -14.94 -8.25 -30.12
N HIS A 86 -14.46 -7.43 -29.17
CA HIS A 86 -15.28 -6.41 -28.46
C HIS A 86 -16.07 -5.48 -29.41
N LYS A 87 -15.43 -5.03 -30.48
CA LYS A 87 -16.10 -4.26 -31.53
C LYS A 87 -17.21 -5.04 -32.21
N ALA A 88 -16.96 -6.30 -32.60
CA ALA A 88 -17.96 -7.13 -33.24
C ALA A 88 -19.17 -7.36 -32.33
N MET A 89 -18.93 -7.51 -31.02
CA MET A 89 -19.96 -7.65 -29.99
C MET A 89 -20.80 -6.38 -29.87
N ALA A 90 -20.19 -5.21 -29.66
CA ALA A 90 -20.91 -3.94 -29.59
C ALA A 90 -21.74 -3.65 -30.87
N ASP A 91 -21.17 -3.94 -32.05
CA ASP A 91 -21.86 -3.86 -33.34
C ASP A 91 -23.07 -4.80 -33.45
N SER A 92 -22.99 -5.98 -32.83
CA SER A 92 -24.04 -7.01 -32.84
C SER A 92 -25.21 -6.63 -31.91
N VAL A 93 -24.89 -6.08 -30.73
CA VAL A 93 -25.88 -5.58 -29.76
C VAL A 93 -26.65 -4.41 -30.35
N LEU A 94 -25.98 -3.45 -31.01
CA LEU A 94 -26.67 -2.33 -31.65
C LEU A 94 -27.61 -2.79 -32.79
N LYS A 95 -27.32 -3.90 -33.46
CA LYS A 95 -28.18 -4.49 -34.51
C LYS A 95 -29.36 -5.30 -33.95
N GLY A 96 -29.42 -5.51 -32.64
CA GLY A 96 -30.43 -6.35 -32.00
C GLY A 96 -30.19 -7.86 -32.20
N SER A 97 -28.97 -8.27 -32.53
CA SER A 97 -28.57 -9.67 -32.69
C SER A 97 -27.26 -9.92 -31.92
N PRO A 98 -27.26 -9.89 -30.57
CA PRO A 98 -26.06 -10.17 -29.79
C PRO A 98 -25.44 -11.51 -30.17
N VAL A 99 -24.13 -11.54 -30.35
CA VAL A 99 -23.35 -12.76 -30.59
C VAL A 99 -22.46 -13.05 -29.40
N ASP A 100 -22.32 -14.34 -29.09
CA ASP A 100 -21.33 -14.85 -28.13
C ASP A 100 -20.00 -15.04 -28.83
N ASP A 101 -19.01 -14.26 -28.44
CA ASP A 101 -17.70 -14.18 -29.07
C ASP A 101 -16.58 -14.77 -28.20
N GLU A 102 -16.90 -15.56 -27.17
CA GLU A 102 -15.91 -16.35 -26.41
C GLU A 102 -15.08 -17.26 -27.33
N ALA A 103 -15.65 -17.65 -28.48
CA ALA A 103 -14.93 -18.36 -29.53
C ALA A 103 -13.86 -17.50 -30.25
N CYS A 104 -14.02 -16.17 -30.27
CA CYS A 104 -13.04 -15.20 -30.80
C CYS A 104 -11.95 -14.86 -29.79
N GLU A 105 -12.25 -14.87 -28.49
CA GLU A 105 -11.31 -14.45 -27.44
C GLU A 105 -10.55 -15.63 -26.82
N SER A 106 -11.28 -16.61 -26.26
CA SER A 106 -10.76 -17.63 -25.34
C SER A 106 -10.81 -19.08 -25.86
N GLY A 107 -11.52 -19.35 -26.97
CA GLY A 107 -11.69 -20.71 -27.53
C GLY A 107 -10.45 -21.37 -28.17
N PRO A 108 -10.45 -22.69 -28.47
CA PRO A 108 -9.31 -23.35 -29.10
C PRO A 108 -9.13 -22.98 -30.59
N GLY A 109 -7.88 -22.86 -31.05
CA GLY A 109 -7.54 -22.73 -32.46
C GLY A 109 -7.44 -21.29 -32.99
N LYS A 110 -8.54 -20.71 -33.51
CA LYS A 110 -8.53 -19.42 -34.24
C LYS A 110 -8.83 -18.19 -33.37
N SER A 111 -9.04 -18.35 -32.07
CA SER A 111 -9.27 -17.24 -31.12
C SER A 111 -8.02 -16.38 -30.93
N ALA A 112 -8.15 -15.26 -30.22
CA ALA A 112 -7.04 -14.40 -29.83
C ALA A 112 -6.07 -15.13 -28.90
N LYS A 113 -6.59 -15.75 -27.82
CA LYS A 113 -5.80 -16.53 -26.88
C LYS A 113 -5.15 -17.74 -27.54
N GLY A 114 -5.89 -18.53 -28.31
CA GLY A 114 -5.37 -19.72 -28.99
C GLY A 114 -4.26 -19.40 -30.00
N LYS A 115 -4.30 -18.22 -30.64
CA LYS A 115 -3.19 -17.73 -31.49
C LYS A 115 -1.98 -17.28 -30.68
N LEU A 116 -2.19 -16.69 -29.50
CA LEU A 116 -1.11 -16.32 -28.57
C LEU A 116 -0.42 -17.57 -28.03
N ASP A 117 -1.18 -18.52 -27.49
CA ASP A 117 -0.71 -19.82 -27.01
C ASP A 117 0.13 -20.54 -28.09
N ALA A 118 -0.37 -20.57 -29.33
CA ALA A 118 0.33 -21.18 -30.45
C ALA A 118 1.64 -20.45 -30.81
N ALA A 119 1.67 -19.12 -30.67
CA ALA A 119 2.86 -18.32 -30.91
C ALA A 119 3.91 -18.53 -29.79
N ILE A 120 3.50 -18.53 -28.52
CA ILE A 120 4.35 -18.79 -27.36
C ILE A 120 4.93 -20.21 -27.46
N THR A 121 4.09 -21.20 -27.73
CA THR A 121 4.53 -22.61 -27.92
C THR A 121 5.57 -22.74 -29.04
N LYS A 122 5.38 -22.01 -30.15
CA LYS A 122 6.30 -22.04 -31.28
C LYS A 122 7.68 -21.46 -30.95
N VAL A 123 7.75 -20.43 -30.10
CA VAL A 123 9.02 -19.80 -29.72
C VAL A 123 9.65 -20.41 -28.45
N GLY A 124 8.87 -21.15 -27.66
CA GLY A 124 9.30 -21.79 -26.40
C GLY A 124 10.69 -22.44 -26.40
N PRO A 125 11.13 -23.18 -27.45
CA PRO A 125 12.46 -23.80 -27.47
C PRO A 125 13.65 -22.85 -27.36
N VAL A 126 13.47 -21.55 -27.64
CA VAL A 126 14.53 -20.52 -27.49
C VAL A 126 14.24 -19.56 -26.34
N CYS A 127 13.22 -19.83 -25.53
CA CYS A 127 12.82 -18.99 -24.40
C CYS A 127 13.42 -19.49 -23.09
N THR A 128 13.71 -18.55 -22.19
CA THR A 128 14.04 -18.87 -20.80
C THR A 128 12.77 -19.28 -20.05
N SER A 129 12.93 -20.03 -18.95
CA SER A 129 11.80 -20.33 -18.06
C SER A 129 11.17 -19.06 -17.49
N THR A 130 11.97 -18.03 -17.23
CA THR A 130 11.51 -16.71 -16.75
C THR A 130 10.60 -16.04 -17.78
N GLN A 131 11.02 -15.94 -19.04
CA GLN A 131 10.21 -15.33 -20.11
C GLN A 131 8.89 -16.08 -20.32
N LEU A 132 8.91 -17.42 -20.27
CA LEU A 132 7.69 -18.22 -20.42
C LEU A 132 6.75 -18.07 -19.21
N THR A 133 7.30 -17.96 -18.00
CA THR A 133 6.50 -17.77 -16.79
C THR A 133 5.84 -16.39 -16.77
N LEU A 134 6.60 -15.34 -17.08
CA LEU A 134 6.07 -13.98 -17.16
C LEU A 134 5.05 -13.84 -18.29
N ALA A 135 5.31 -14.43 -19.46
CA ALA A 135 4.34 -14.46 -20.54
C ALA A 135 3.05 -15.20 -20.15
N ALA A 136 3.15 -16.33 -19.44
CA ALA A 136 1.96 -17.03 -18.96
C ALA A 136 1.15 -16.20 -17.94
N ALA A 137 1.83 -15.47 -17.05
CA ALA A 137 1.19 -14.59 -16.08
C ALA A 137 0.49 -13.39 -16.74
N GLU A 138 1.14 -12.77 -17.74
CA GLU A 138 0.56 -11.68 -18.50
C GLU A 138 -0.62 -12.15 -19.37
N GLU A 139 -0.49 -13.31 -20.00
CA GLU A 139 -1.59 -13.92 -20.73
C GLU A 139 -2.79 -14.22 -19.83
N ALA A 140 -2.55 -14.73 -18.61
CA ALA A 140 -3.62 -14.94 -17.63
C ALA A 140 -4.27 -13.64 -17.17
N THR A 141 -3.53 -12.52 -17.16
CA THR A 141 -4.04 -11.20 -16.79
C THR A 141 -4.86 -10.58 -17.91
N LEU A 142 -4.33 -10.55 -19.14
CA LEU A 142 -4.99 -9.94 -20.29
C LEU A 142 -6.27 -10.66 -20.70
N PHE A 143 -6.33 -11.98 -20.55
CA PHE A 143 -7.50 -12.82 -20.85
C PHE A 143 -8.28 -13.27 -19.61
N ALA A 144 -8.11 -12.58 -18.48
CA ALA A 144 -9.03 -12.72 -17.36
C ALA A 144 -10.39 -12.08 -17.71
N ASN A 145 -11.45 -12.47 -17.02
CA ASN A 145 -12.76 -11.82 -17.21
C ASN A 145 -12.75 -10.36 -16.73
N LYS A 146 -13.81 -9.61 -17.06
CA LYS A 146 -14.01 -8.21 -16.64
C LYS A 146 -13.84 -7.85 -15.16
N SER A 147 -13.82 -8.82 -14.26
CA SER A 147 -13.58 -8.57 -12.83
C SER A 147 -12.12 -8.23 -12.54
N ASN A 148 -11.21 -8.58 -13.45
CA ASN A 148 -9.82 -8.15 -13.38
C ASN A 148 -9.66 -6.82 -14.14
N PRO A 149 -9.37 -5.68 -13.49
CA PRO A 149 -9.29 -4.38 -14.14
C PRO A 149 -8.18 -4.27 -15.21
N LEU A 150 -7.19 -5.17 -15.19
CA LEU A 150 -6.13 -5.25 -16.19
C LEU A 150 -6.48 -6.16 -17.37
N SER A 151 -7.56 -6.93 -17.29
CA SER A 151 -8.04 -7.70 -18.44
C SER A 151 -8.49 -6.82 -19.58
N LEU A 152 -8.38 -7.32 -20.80
CA LEU A 152 -8.90 -6.63 -21.96
C LEU A 152 -10.43 -6.48 -21.88
N ASP A 153 -11.10 -7.48 -21.32
CA ASP A 153 -12.55 -7.51 -21.08
C ASP A 153 -12.99 -6.37 -20.16
N ALA A 154 -12.25 -6.10 -19.08
CA ALA A 154 -12.54 -4.97 -18.19
C ALA A 154 -12.23 -3.63 -18.86
N GLN A 155 -11.10 -3.56 -19.56
CA GLN A 155 -10.66 -2.35 -20.26
C GLN A 155 -11.60 -1.93 -21.39
N ALA A 156 -12.42 -2.86 -21.92
CA ALA A 156 -13.46 -2.55 -22.89
C ALA A 156 -14.44 -1.48 -22.38
N ALA A 157 -14.72 -1.42 -21.07
CA ALA A 157 -15.58 -0.39 -20.47
C ALA A 157 -15.01 1.03 -20.55
N ALA A 158 -13.70 1.19 -20.77
CA ALA A 158 -13.10 2.50 -20.99
C ALA A 158 -13.42 3.07 -22.38
N VAL A 159 -13.75 2.19 -23.33
CA VAL A 159 -14.08 2.53 -24.72
C VAL A 159 -15.60 2.51 -24.94
N TYR A 160 -16.28 1.48 -24.45
CA TYR A 160 -17.73 1.33 -24.49
C TYR A 160 -18.30 1.73 -23.13
N CYS A 161 -18.49 3.03 -22.93
CA CYS A 161 -18.74 3.64 -21.62
C CYS A 161 -20.10 4.35 -21.54
N ASP A 162 -21.06 3.94 -22.37
CA ASP A 162 -22.14 4.80 -22.76
C ASP A 162 -23.52 4.15 -22.64
N GLY A 163 -24.54 4.89 -22.18
CA GLY A 163 -25.87 4.32 -21.97
C GLY A 163 -25.91 3.21 -20.92
N SER A 164 -26.72 2.17 -21.18
CA SER A 164 -26.94 1.07 -20.21
C SER A 164 -27.08 -0.31 -20.85
N MET A 165 -27.06 -0.42 -22.19
CA MET A 165 -27.08 -1.74 -22.83
C MET A 165 -25.68 -2.33 -22.81
N PRO A 166 -25.45 -3.48 -22.14
CA PRO A 166 -24.15 -4.13 -22.16
C PRO A 166 -23.72 -4.49 -23.58
N ILE A 167 -22.44 -4.31 -23.91
CA ILE A 167 -21.88 -4.81 -25.18
C ILE A 167 -21.85 -6.34 -25.24
N ASP A 168 -21.89 -6.97 -24.07
CA ASP A 168 -21.94 -8.41 -23.88
C ASP A 168 -22.97 -8.76 -22.78
N PRO A 169 -24.23 -9.03 -23.15
CA PRO A 169 -25.30 -9.37 -22.22
C PRO A 169 -25.19 -10.83 -21.73
N ALA A 170 -25.62 -11.09 -20.49
CA ALA A 170 -25.49 -12.38 -19.77
C ALA A 170 -26.09 -13.65 -20.45
N GLY A 171 -26.70 -13.54 -21.63
CA GLY A 171 -27.12 -14.66 -22.48
C GLY A 171 -26.26 -14.88 -23.72
N ALA A 172 -25.14 -14.15 -23.85
CA ALA A 172 -24.24 -14.12 -25.00
C ALA A 172 -22.75 -14.08 -24.59
N GLY A 173 -22.37 -14.58 -23.40
CA GLY A 173 -20.99 -14.53 -22.87
C GLY A 173 -20.99 -13.99 -21.44
N GLY A 174 -21.33 -12.71 -21.31
CA GLY A 174 -21.56 -11.99 -20.06
C GLY A 174 -20.30 -11.60 -19.29
N ASP A 175 -19.11 -11.72 -19.85
CA ASP A 175 -17.79 -11.48 -19.27
C ASP A 175 -17.05 -10.26 -19.81
N ASP A 176 -17.52 -9.58 -20.86
CA ASP A 176 -16.98 -8.27 -21.25
C ASP A 176 -17.62 -7.11 -20.51
N ALA A 177 -16.80 -6.10 -20.21
CA ALA A 177 -17.26 -4.87 -19.61
C ALA A 177 -17.62 -3.83 -20.67
N GLY A 178 -18.56 -2.97 -20.32
CA GLY A 178 -18.91 -1.82 -21.14
C GLY A 178 -20.35 -1.83 -21.63
N THR A 179 -20.80 -0.65 -22.00
CA THR A 179 -22.18 -0.37 -22.40
C THR A 179 -22.23 0.56 -23.61
N ILE A 180 -23.33 0.45 -24.35
CA ILE A 180 -23.70 1.38 -25.43
C ILE A 180 -25.09 1.97 -25.18
N ASP A 181 -25.32 3.18 -25.70
CA ASP A 181 -26.63 3.80 -25.76
C ASP A 181 -27.29 3.49 -27.10
N SER A 182 -27.98 2.35 -27.18
CA SER A 182 -28.71 1.93 -28.38
C SER A 182 -29.97 2.76 -28.65
N THR A 183 -30.41 3.57 -27.67
CA THR A 183 -31.67 4.32 -27.73
C THR A 183 -31.50 5.75 -28.20
N ALA A 184 -30.27 6.25 -28.22
CA ALA A 184 -29.96 7.59 -28.70
C ALA A 184 -30.23 7.76 -30.19
N ALA A 185 -30.67 8.98 -30.56
CA ALA A 185 -30.91 9.33 -31.96
C ALA A 185 -29.65 9.18 -32.84
N ASP A 186 -28.47 9.34 -32.24
CA ASP A 186 -27.14 9.25 -32.84
C ASP A 186 -26.35 8.00 -32.41
N ALA A 187 -27.01 6.94 -31.92
CA ALA A 187 -26.39 5.71 -31.42
C ALA A 187 -25.34 5.09 -32.37
N LYS A 188 -25.59 5.14 -33.69
CA LYS A 188 -24.64 4.64 -34.71
C LYS A 188 -23.34 5.44 -34.77
N ASP A 189 -23.42 6.75 -34.57
CA ASP A 189 -22.25 7.63 -34.59
C ASP A 189 -21.44 7.49 -33.29
N ARG A 190 -22.14 7.38 -32.14
CA ARG A 190 -21.53 7.14 -30.81
C ARG A 190 -20.77 5.81 -30.76
N LEU A 191 -21.37 4.72 -31.26
CA LEU A 191 -20.70 3.42 -31.37
C LEU A 191 -19.50 3.50 -32.32
N LYS A 192 -19.66 4.13 -33.48
CA LYS A 192 -18.55 4.31 -34.44
C LYS A 192 -17.39 5.13 -33.86
N CYS A 193 -17.68 6.07 -32.96
CA CYS A 193 -16.65 6.75 -32.18
C CYS A 193 -15.90 5.76 -31.28
N ALA A 194 -16.61 5.00 -30.43
CA ALA A 194 -16.02 4.01 -29.52
C ALA A 194 -15.16 2.98 -30.28
N ASP A 195 -15.70 2.38 -31.33
CA ASP A 195 -14.99 1.47 -32.24
C ASP A 195 -13.68 2.04 -32.79
N THR A 196 -13.70 3.33 -33.15
CA THR A 196 -12.52 4.01 -33.69
C THR A 196 -11.50 4.23 -32.57
N VAL A 197 -11.92 4.63 -31.38
CA VAL A 197 -11.05 4.80 -30.21
C VAL A 197 -10.37 3.47 -29.88
N GLY A 198 -11.13 2.40 -29.67
CA GLY A 198 -10.58 1.08 -29.37
C GLY A 198 -9.61 0.58 -30.44
N SER A 199 -9.97 0.72 -31.73
CA SER A 199 -9.09 0.32 -32.82
C SER A 199 -7.79 1.13 -32.89
N GLU A 200 -7.79 2.41 -32.52
CA GLU A 200 -6.56 3.22 -32.50
C GLU A 200 -5.74 2.95 -31.24
N LEU A 201 -6.35 2.65 -30.08
CA LEU A 201 -5.64 2.19 -28.88
C LEU A 201 -4.89 0.88 -29.13
N GLY A 202 -5.53 -0.11 -29.79
CA GLY A 202 -4.84 -1.35 -30.18
C GLY A 202 -3.69 -1.13 -31.18
N LYS A 203 -3.74 -0.07 -32.00
CA LYS A 203 -2.62 0.31 -32.86
C LYS A 203 -1.51 1.01 -32.09
N LEU A 204 -1.85 1.83 -31.10
CA LEU A 204 -0.91 2.48 -30.19
C LEU A 204 -0.10 1.43 -29.42
N ALA A 205 -0.78 0.53 -28.72
CA ALA A 205 -0.12 -0.53 -27.95
C ALA A 205 0.85 -1.35 -28.83
N ALA A 206 0.39 -1.78 -30.00
CA ALA A 206 1.25 -2.54 -30.92
C ALA A 206 2.38 -1.71 -31.58
N ALA A 207 2.28 -0.38 -31.58
CA ALA A 207 3.33 0.51 -32.06
C ALA A 207 4.39 0.78 -30.98
N ALA A 208 3.98 1.00 -29.74
CA ALA A 208 4.84 1.12 -28.55
C ALA A 208 5.64 -0.16 -28.31
N ILE A 209 4.98 -1.33 -28.27
CA ILE A 209 5.64 -2.66 -28.24
C ILE A 209 6.69 -2.80 -29.37
N LYS A 210 6.43 -2.23 -30.54
CA LYS A 210 7.38 -2.28 -31.66
C LYS A 210 8.57 -1.33 -31.47
N CYS A 211 8.41 -0.24 -30.72
CA CYS A 211 9.49 0.63 -30.29
C CYS A 211 10.36 -0.09 -29.25
N HIS A 212 9.77 -0.76 -28.25
CA HIS A 212 10.52 -1.57 -27.29
C HIS A 212 11.30 -2.73 -27.95
N ILE A 213 10.68 -3.43 -28.91
CA ILE A 213 11.39 -4.46 -29.70
C ILE A 213 12.63 -3.87 -30.39
N LYS A 214 12.51 -2.65 -30.95
CA LYS A 214 13.65 -1.99 -31.59
C LYS A 214 14.69 -1.54 -30.57
N LEU A 215 14.29 -1.08 -29.39
CA LEU A 215 15.20 -0.73 -28.31
C LEU A 215 16.05 -1.96 -27.96
N ALA A 216 15.41 -3.07 -27.59
CA ALA A 216 16.06 -4.35 -27.32
C ALA A 216 16.97 -4.82 -28.47
N ASP A 217 16.50 -4.72 -29.71
CA ASP A 217 17.27 -5.09 -30.89
C ASP A 217 18.53 -4.23 -31.11
N ASN A 218 18.46 -2.93 -30.86
CA ASN A 218 19.54 -1.99 -31.10
C ASN A 218 20.56 -2.05 -29.96
N ASP A 219 20.11 -2.08 -28.71
CA ASP A 219 20.96 -2.19 -27.52
C ASP A 219 21.71 -3.53 -27.51
N PHE A 220 21.04 -4.63 -27.88
CA PHE A 220 21.71 -5.93 -28.05
C PHE A 220 22.85 -5.87 -29.09
N LYS A 221 22.75 -4.98 -30.08
CA LYS A 221 23.77 -4.74 -31.12
C LYS A 221 24.72 -3.60 -30.76
N ALA A 222 24.61 -3.04 -29.54
CA ALA A 222 25.30 -1.84 -29.09
C ALA A 222 25.14 -0.67 -30.08
N LYS A 223 23.92 -0.43 -30.54
CA LYS A 223 23.55 0.68 -31.41
C LYS A 223 22.56 1.58 -30.70
N ASP A 224 22.72 2.88 -30.88
CA ASP A 224 21.78 3.81 -30.28
C ASP A 224 20.40 3.77 -30.93
N PHE A 225 19.38 3.85 -30.09
CA PHE A 225 17.99 3.97 -30.50
C PHE A 225 17.23 4.84 -29.52
N ASP A 226 16.77 5.99 -30.00
CA ASP A 226 15.89 6.88 -29.24
C ASP A 226 14.46 6.31 -29.28
N GLU A 227 14.14 5.56 -28.25
CA GLU A 227 12.84 4.95 -28.02
C GLU A 227 11.78 6.06 -27.89
N ASN A 228 12.03 7.08 -27.07
CA ASN A 228 11.10 8.15 -26.77
C ASN A 228 10.65 8.91 -28.04
N VAL A 229 11.54 9.05 -29.02
CA VAL A 229 11.21 9.55 -30.37
C VAL A 229 10.29 8.61 -31.16
N CYS A 230 10.42 7.30 -30.95
CA CYS A 230 9.58 6.28 -31.57
C CYS A 230 8.16 6.25 -31.00
N GLU A 231 7.99 6.35 -29.68
CA GLU A 231 6.67 6.13 -29.06
C GLU A 231 5.97 7.37 -28.51
N GLU A 232 6.68 8.27 -27.82
CA GLU A 232 6.06 9.44 -27.20
C GLU A 232 6.05 10.67 -28.13
N LEU A 233 7.22 11.12 -28.56
CA LEU A 233 7.41 12.42 -29.18
C LEU A 233 8.52 12.42 -30.22
N ASP A 234 8.17 12.40 -31.51
CA ASP A 234 9.12 12.67 -32.60
C ASP A 234 9.11 14.18 -32.89
N PRO A 235 10.10 14.97 -32.44
CA PRO A 235 10.12 16.43 -32.64
C PRO A 235 10.37 16.80 -34.10
N VAL A 236 10.84 15.87 -34.94
CA VAL A 236 11.22 16.13 -36.33
C VAL A 236 10.08 15.80 -37.28
N LYS A 237 9.49 14.61 -37.13
CA LYS A 237 8.48 14.11 -38.08
C LYS A 237 7.06 14.17 -37.54
N GLY A 238 6.88 14.32 -36.23
CA GLY A 238 5.55 14.29 -35.60
C GLY A 238 4.85 12.93 -35.77
N LYS A 239 5.62 11.84 -35.73
CA LYS A 239 5.20 10.49 -36.12
C LYS A 239 5.52 9.42 -35.06
N SER A 240 5.69 9.80 -33.80
CA SER A 240 5.73 8.83 -32.70
C SER A 240 4.41 8.04 -32.61
N ALA A 241 4.38 6.95 -31.83
CA ALA A 241 3.17 6.14 -31.64
C ALA A 241 2.02 6.97 -31.06
N LEU A 242 2.26 7.70 -29.97
CA LEU A 242 1.29 8.55 -29.30
C LEU A 242 0.86 9.73 -30.17
N GLN A 243 1.78 10.36 -30.91
CA GLN A 243 1.41 11.44 -31.84
C GLN A 243 0.48 10.96 -32.95
N LYS A 244 0.66 9.74 -33.47
CA LYS A 244 -0.26 9.15 -34.45
C LYS A 244 -1.64 8.89 -33.86
N TYR A 245 -1.70 8.37 -32.63
CA TYR A 245 -2.96 8.18 -31.90
C TYR A 245 -3.67 9.52 -31.67
N ASN A 246 -2.97 10.52 -31.16
CA ASN A 246 -3.51 11.87 -30.92
C ASN A 246 -4.02 12.51 -32.21
N ALA A 247 -3.29 12.39 -33.32
CA ALA A 247 -3.74 12.87 -34.62
C ALA A 247 -5.03 12.16 -35.09
N ALA A 248 -5.19 10.87 -34.80
CA ALA A 248 -6.42 10.14 -35.07
C ALA A 248 -7.58 10.64 -34.18
N MET A 249 -7.32 10.96 -32.90
CA MET A 249 -8.32 11.50 -31.97
C MET A 249 -8.78 12.90 -32.38
N THR A 250 -7.89 13.78 -32.83
CA THR A 250 -8.24 15.09 -33.40
C THR A 250 -9.07 14.93 -34.68
N LYS A 251 -8.69 14.01 -35.56
CA LYS A 251 -9.49 13.68 -36.76
C LYS A 251 -10.88 13.18 -36.36
N LEU A 252 -11.00 12.44 -35.27
CA LEU A 252 -12.27 11.96 -34.76
C LEU A 252 -13.12 13.09 -34.16
N THR A 253 -12.51 14.07 -33.46
CA THR A 253 -13.19 15.31 -33.03
C THR A 253 -13.78 16.06 -34.21
N SER A 254 -13.02 16.24 -35.29
CA SER A 254 -13.49 16.98 -36.48
C SER A 254 -14.69 16.35 -37.19
N LYS A 255 -14.96 15.06 -36.95
CA LYS A 255 -16.13 14.36 -37.49
C LYS A 255 -17.41 14.60 -36.68
N GLY A 256 -17.30 15.08 -35.44
CA GLY A 256 -18.46 15.36 -34.59
C GLY A 256 -19.29 14.14 -34.18
N ILE A 257 -18.73 12.92 -34.28
CA ILE A 257 -19.45 11.66 -33.99
C ILE A 257 -19.29 11.17 -32.55
N CYS A 258 -18.40 11.77 -31.77
CA CYS A 258 -18.19 11.46 -30.35
C CYS A 258 -19.01 12.42 -29.49
N THR A 259 -20.29 12.12 -29.31
CA THR A 259 -21.22 12.95 -28.53
C THR A 259 -21.37 12.46 -27.09
N GLN A 260 -20.92 11.24 -26.78
CA GLN A 260 -20.91 10.69 -25.44
C GLN A 260 -19.95 11.42 -24.50
N SER A 261 -20.39 11.69 -23.26
CA SER A 261 -19.61 12.41 -22.25
C SER A 261 -18.37 11.65 -21.79
N CYS A 262 -18.37 10.33 -21.90
CA CYS A 262 -17.24 9.49 -21.49
C CYS A 262 -16.08 9.49 -22.51
N LEU A 263 -16.33 9.79 -23.80
CA LEU A 263 -15.29 9.87 -24.86
C LEU A 263 -15.09 11.29 -25.39
N THR A 264 -15.08 12.28 -24.51
CA THR A 264 -14.60 13.63 -24.85
C THR A 264 -13.16 13.60 -25.36
N GLU A 265 -12.72 14.64 -26.07
CA GLU A 265 -11.33 14.70 -26.56
C GLU A 265 -10.28 14.55 -25.43
N PRO A 266 -10.39 15.24 -24.29
CA PRO A 266 -9.46 15.02 -23.17
C PRO A 266 -9.44 13.57 -22.67
N ASN A 267 -10.61 12.94 -22.53
CA ASN A 267 -10.69 11.54 -22.06
C ASN A 267 -10.04 10.59 -23.07
N ARG A 268 -10.25 10.80 -24.38
CA ARG A 268 -9.61 9.99 -25.42
C ARG A 268 -8.09 10.12 -25.40
N LEU A 269 -7.56 11.33 -25.21
CA LEU A 269 -6.11 11.54 -25.10
C LEU A 269 -5.54 10.86 -23.84
N ALA A 270 -6.23 10.98 -22.71
CA ALA A 270 -5.86 10.31 -21.46
C ALA A 270 -5.83 8.78 -21.59
N LEU A 271 -6.82 8.18 -22.29
CA LEU A 271 -6.80 6.75 -22.60
C LEU A 271 -5.56 6.33 -23.39
N GLY A 272 -5.12 7.16 -24.33
CA GLY A 272 -3.89 6.91 -25.09
C GLY A 272 -2.66 6.88 -24.19
N GLN A 273 -2.53 7.87 -23.30
CA GLN A 273 -1.42 7.94 -22.35
C GLN A 273 -1.43 6.78 -21.35
N ASN A 274 -2.60 6.39 -20.86
CA ASN A 274 -2.74 5.25 -19.95
C ASN A 274 -2.32 3.93 -20.60
N ILE A 275 -2.72 3.70 -21.86
CA ILE A 275 -2.30 2.48 -22.60
C ILE A 275 -0.80 2.49 -22.89
N LEU A 276 -0.22 3.65 -23.17
CA LEU A 276 1.22 3.77 -23.38
C LEU A 276 1.99 3.41 -22.09
N ALA A 277 1.61 4.01 -20.96
CA ALA A 277 2.21 3.70 -19.66
C ALA A 277 2.05 2.24 -19.22
N GLN A 278 0.92 1.59 -19.56
CA GLN A 278 0.74 0.15 -19.32
C GLN A 278 1.71 -0.70 -20.14
N VAL A 279 2.00 -0.30 -21.38
CA VAL A 279 2.91 -1.01 -22.27
C VAL A 279 4.37 -0.84 -21.81
N GLU A 280 4.78 0.38 -21.45
CA GLU A 280 6.09 0.72 -20.85
C GLU A 280 6.37 -0.12 -19.59
N ALA A 281 5.41 -0.14 -18.65
CA ALA A 281 5.50 -0.94 -17.43
C ALA A 281 5.51 -2.46 -17.68
N GLY A 282 4.95 -2.90 -18.81
CA GLY A 282 4.91 -4.29 -19.23
C GLY A 282 6.19 -4.77 -19.95
N ASN A 283 7.14 -3.89 -20.27
CA ASN A 283 8.30 -4.25 -21.09
C ASN A 283 9.19 -5.35 -20.46
N GLN A 284 9.33 -5.33 -19.12
CA GLN A 284 10.03 -6.35 -18.33
C GLN A 284 9.43 -7.77 -18.44
N ILE A 285 8.18 -7.91 -18.88
CA ILE A 285 7.53 -9.22 -19.06
C ILE A 285 8.23 -9.99 -20.19
N THR A 286 8.58 -9.29 -21.27
CA THR A 286 9.24 -9.87 -22.45
C THR A 286 10.76 -9.83 -22.36
N TYR A 287 11.29 -8.86 -21.62
CA TYR A 287 12.73 -8.61 -21.47
C TYR A 287 13.13 -8.54 -19.98
N PRO A 288 13.00 -9.63 -19.22
CA PRO A 288 13.34 -9.64 -17.79
C PRO A 288 14.85 -9.55 -17.51
N CYS A 289 15.21 -8.98 -16.36
CA CYS A 289 16.58 -8.87 -15.87
C CYS A 289 17.09 -10.12 -15.13
N ALA A 290 18.41 -10.37 -15.13
CA ALA A 290 19.01 -11.46 -14.34
C ALA A 290 19.02 -11.11 -12.85
N GLY A 291 18.69 -12.09 -12.01
CA GLY A 291 18.29 -11.92 -10.61
C GLY A 291 19.09 -10.89 -9.82
N THR A 292 18.50 -9.70 -9.69
CA THR A 292 18.15 -9.16 -8.38
C THR A 292 16.63 -9.02 -8.43
N THR A 293 15.89 -9.84 -7.69
CA THR A 293 14.42 -9.74 -7.61
C THR A 293 14.07 -8.47 -6.84
N SER A 294 14.23 -7.32 -7.48
CA SER A 294 13.83 -6.00 -6.98
C SER A 294 12.44 -5.71 -7.53
N THR A 295 11.41 -6.10 -6.79
CA THR A 295 10.02 -5.81 -7.15
C THR A 295 9.63 -4.50 -6.50
N THR A 296 10.03 -3.37 -7.10
CA THR A 296 9.31 -2.10 -6.87
C THR A 296 8.15 -2.08 -7.85
N THR A 297 6.99 -2.57 -7.41
CA THR A 297 5.74 -2.39 -8.15
C THR A 297 4.67 -1.96 -7.18
N THR A 298 4.31 -0.68 -7.24
CA THR A 298 3.11 -0.12 -6.62
C THR A 298 1.90 -0.73 -7.32
N THR A 299 1.48 -1.93 -6.92
CA THR A 299 0.25 -2.57 -7.40
C THR A 299 -0.86 -2.35 -6.38
N THR A 300 -1.79 -1.46 -6.72
CA THR A 300 -3.11 -1.39 -6.10
C THR A 300 -3.98 -2.49 -6.71
N THR A 301 -3.84 -3.73 -6.24
CA THR A 301 -4.68 -4.86 -6.63
C THR A 301 -5.90 -4.93 -5.71
N THR A 302 -7.05 -4.44 -6.17
CA THR A 302 -8.35 -4.81 -5.60
C THR A 302 -8.92 -5.97 -6.43
N SER A 303 -8.59 -7.22 -6.07
CA SER A 303 -9.21 -8.42 -6.64
C SER A 303 -9.97 -9.18 -5.56
N SER A 304 -11.30 -9.14 -5.63
CA SER A 304 -12.17 -10.14 -4.99
C SER A 304 -12.60 -11.15 -6.05
N THR A 305 -11.89 -12.27 -6.16
CA THR A 305 -12.43 -13.46 -6.82
C THR A 305 -11.99 -14.69 -6.03
N THR A 306 -12.99 -15.43 -5.56
CA THR A 306 -12.85 -16.76 -4.98
C THR A 306 -12.28 -17.72 -6.03
N THR A 307 -11.01 -18.07 -5.90
CA THR A 307 -10.32 -19.07 -6.73
C THR A 307 -10.77 -20.48 -6.33
N THR A 308 -11.35 -21.22 -7.28
CA THR A 308 -11.36 -22.69 -7.20
C THR A 308 -9.96 -23.20 -7.57
N CYS A 309 -9.30 -23.90 -6.64
CA CYS A 309 -7.97 -24.52 -6.83
C CYS A 309 -7.89 -25.33 -8.13
N PRO A 310 -6.92 -25.07 -9.02
CA PRO A 310 -6.58 -26.01 -10.08
C PRO A 310 -6.10 -27.34 -9.46
N PRO A 311 -6.45 -28.51 -10.03
CA PRO A 311 -5.96 -29.78 -9.53
C PRO A 311 -4.49 -29.96 -9.93
N MET A 312 -3.57 -29.56 -9.05
CA MET A 312 -2.14 -29.85 -9.16
C MET A 312 -1.63 -30.56 -7.90
N SER A 313 -0.61 -31.38 -8.08
CA SER A 313 0.00 -32.17 -6.99
C SER A 313 0.71 -31.24 -6.01
N CYS A 314 0.14 -31.09 -4.82
CA CYS A 314 0.78 -30.42 -3.70
C CYS A 314 1.81 -31.35 -3.04
N SER A 315 2.97 -30.80 -2.68
CA SER A 315 4.09 -31.49 -2.05
C SER A 315 4.34 -31.02 -0.61
N CYS A 316 3.44 -30.22 -0.04
CA CYS A 316 3.52 -29.81 1.36
C CYS A 316 3.38 -31.02 2.30
N ALA A 317 4.17 -31.02 3.37
CA ALA A 317 4.04 -32.03 4.42
C ALA A 317 2.66 -31.93 5.07
N GLY A 318 2.04 -33.07 5.39
CA GLY A 318 0.71 -33.10 6.03
C GLY A 318 -0.48 -33.00 5.07
N GLY A 319 -0.26 -32.79 3.76
CA GLY A 319 -1.32 -32.74 2.75
C GLY A 319 -1.49 -31.36 2.12
N THR A 320 -2.54 -31.19 1.31
CA THR A 320 -2.81 -29.93 0.60
C THR A 320 -3.41 -28.90 1.55
N PRO A 321 -2.72 -27.79 1.83
CA PRO A 321 -3.26 -26.74 2.66
C PRO A 321 -4.33 -25.95 1.91
N SER A 322 -5.38 -25.60 2.64
CA SER A 322 -6.49 -24.74 2.21
C SER A 322 -6.39 -23.33 2.78
N THR A 323 -5.65 -23.18 3.89
CA THR A 323 -5.43 -21.90 4.56
C THR A 323 -3.97 -21.73 4.94
N PHE A 324 -3.55 -20.47 5.00
CA PHE A 324 -2.31 -20.03 5.59
C PHE A 324 -2.66 -18.93 6.60
N SER A 325 -2.11 -19.00 7.79
CA SER A 325 -2.32 -17.99 8.82
C SER A 325 -1.01 -17.59 9.46
N PHE A 326 -0.92 -16.33 9.86
CA PHE A 326 0.12 -15.88 10.76
C PHE A 326 -0.49 -15.10 11.92
N THR A 327 0.13 -15.21 13.10
CA THR A 327 -0.26 -14.47 14.30
C THR A 327 0.95 -13.74 14.85
N THR A 328 0.84 -12.43 15.07
CA THR A 328 1.92 -11.64 15.68
C THR A 328 2.21 -12.14 17.09
N VAL A 329 3.49 -12.18 17.44
CA VAL A 329 3.98 -12.55 18.77
C VAL A 329 4.99 -11.50 19.23
N ILE A 330 5.30 -11.52 20.52
CA ILE A 330 6.34 -10.65 21.07
C ILE A 330 7.70 -11.07 20.52
N GLY A 331 8.39 -10.12 19.90
CA GLY A 331 9.75 -10.28 19.40
C GLY A 331 10.80 -9.88 20.40
N SER A 332 12.03 -10.34 20.16
CA SER A 332 13.21 -9.84 20.85
C SER A 332 14.39 -9.85 19.89
N GLY A 333 15.40 -9.03 20.18
CA GLY A 333 16.59 -8.94 19.34
C GLY A 333 16.46 -7.93 18.20
N THR A 334 17.32 -8.09 17.20
CA THR A 334 17.51 -7.14 16.11
C THR A 334 17.08 -7.76 14.78
N CYS A 335 16.15 -7.10 14.08
CA CYS A 335 15.66 -7.52 12.78
C CYS A 335 16.15 -6.60 11.66
N GLY A 336 16.78 -5.47 11.97
CA GLY A 336 17.26 -4.56 10.94
C GLY A 336 18.34 -3.61 11.42
N HIS A 337 18.78 -2.74 10.53
CA HIS A 337 19.71 -1.68 10.83
C HIS A 337 19.61 -0.51 9.83
N LEU A 338 20.20 0.61 10.21
CA LEU A 338 20.47 1.74 9.32
C LEU A 338 21.95 1.75 8.97
N ASP A 339 22.25 2.13 7.73
CA ASP A 339 23.61 2.44 7.26
C ASP A 339 23.71 3.91 6.92
N GLY A 340 24.82 4.54 7.30
CA GLY A 340 25.20 5.91 6.91
C GLY A 340 26.39 5.92 5.94
N ASP A 341 26.77 7.10 5.46
CA ASP A 341 27.93 7.27 4.59
C ASP A 341 29.23 6.87 5.32
N GLY A 342 29.78 5.70 4.97
CA GLY A 342 30.98 5.17 5.62
C GLY A 342 30.77 4.66 7.05
N ASN A 343 29.52 4.56 7.50
CA ASN A 343 29.12 4.14 8.84
C ASN A 343 28.05 3.03 8.78
N PRO A 344 28.43 1.79 8.42
CA PRO A 344 27.48 0.69 8.33
C PRO A 344 26.98 0.28 9.72
N ASN A 345 25.73 -0.19 9.81
CA ASN A 345 25.08 -0.62 11.04
C ASN A 345 25.09 0.43 12.16
N MET A 346 24.97 1.72 11.80
CA MET A 346 25.03 2.84 12.74
C MET A 346 23.89 2.87 13.77
N TYR A 347 22.77 2.20 13.47
CA TYR A 347 21.61 2.11 14.35
C TYR A 347 20.87 0.79 14.13
N SER A 348 20.55 0.06 15.19
CA SER A 348 19.86 -1.24 15.10
C SER A 348 18.35 -1.09 15.19
N LEU A 349 17.61 -1.87 14.39
CA LEU A 349 16.15 -1.93 14.39
C LEU A 349 15.69 -3.21 15.09
N ALA A 350 14.87 -3.09 16.12
CA ALA A 350 14.43 -4.20 16.94
C ALA A 350 13.32 -5.02 16.27
N CYS A 351 13.33 -6.34 16.48
CA CYS A 351 12.21 -7.20 16.12
C CYS A 351 10.95 -6.83 16.93
N GLY A 352 9.80 -6.70 16.28
CA GLY A 352 8.55 -6.23 16.91
C GLY A 352 8.45 -4.70 17.03
N GLY A 353 9.43 -3.97 16.49
CA GLY A 353 9.45 -2.52 16.45
C GLY A 353 8.81 -1.94 15.19
N LEU A 354 8.07 -0.86 15.36
CA LEU A 354 7.67 0.05 14.29
C LEU A 354 8.49 1.35 14.39
N TYR A 355 9.19 1.66 13.31
CA TYR A 355 9.95 2.90 13.13
C TYR A 355 9.30 3.77 12.07
N PHE A 356 9.33 5.09 12.27
CA PHE A 356 8.75 6.05 11.33
C PHE A 356 9.45 7.41 11.40
N GLY A 357 9.34 8.18 10.31
CA GLY A 357 9.84 9.56 10.24
C GLY A 357 11.30 9.66 9.79
N GLY A 358 11.72 10.88 9.49
CA GLY A 358 13.11 11.20 9.19
C GLY A 358 14.00 11.22 10.44
N ALA A 359 15.22 11.75 10.31
CA ALA A 359 16.14 11.88 11.44
C ALA A 359 15.64 12.85 12.54
N GLY A 360 14.62 13.66 12.24
CA GLY A 360 14.04 14.65 13.15
C GLY A 360 12.86 14.13 13.97
N VAL A 361 12.59 12.82 13.97
CA VAL A 361 11.50 12.23 14.75
C VAL A 361 11.64 12.56 16.23
N GLY A 362 10.56 13.11 16.80
CA GLY A 362 10.49 13.53 18.20
C GLY A 362 9.76 12.54 19.10
N VAL A 363 9.11 11.53 18.53
CA VAL A 363 8.50 10.42 19.28
C VAL A 363 9.57 9.37 19.59
N PRO A 364 9.65 8.85 20.82
CA PRO A 364 10.53 7.72 21.14
C PRO A 364 10.24 6.50 20.27
N LEU A 365 11.29 5.95 19.64
CA LEU A 365 11.21 4.76 18.78
C LEU A 365 12.04 3.60 19.35
N PRO A 366 11.67 2.34 19.06
CA PRO A 366 10.50 1.94 18.27
C PRO A 366 9.17 2.06 19.04
N SER A 367 8.08 2.28 18.31
CA SER A 367 6.76 1.95 18.83
C SER A 367 6.58 0.44 18.83
N LYS A 368 6.02 -0.13 19.90
CA LYS A 368 5.81 -1.57 20.01
C LYS A 368 4.59 -1.99 19.20
N VAL A 369 4.75 -3.01 18.36
CA VAL A 369 3.61 -3.60 17.63
C VAL A 369 2.89 -4.60 18.56
N PRO A 370 1.55 -4.50 18.75
CA PRO A 370 0.80 -5.47 19.53
C PRO A 370 0.88 -6.90 18.98
N ASP A 371 0.92 -7.88 19.88
CA ASP A 371 0.85 -9.31 19.55
C ASP A 371 -0.61 -9.81 19.43
N TYR A 372 -0.80 -11.09 19.12
CA TYR A 372 -2.10 -11.75 18.90
C TYR A 372 -2.93 -11.24 17.72
N GLY A 373 -2.36 -10.39 16.86
CA GLY A 373 -2.93 -10.05 15.57
C GLY A 373 -2.88 -11.25 14.63
N SER A 374 -3.99 -11.96 14.48
CA SER A 374 -4.12 -13.10 13.56
C SER A 374 -4.66 -12.68 12.20
N SER A 375 -4.01 -13.13 11.13
CA SER A 375 -4.43 -12.93 9.75
C SER A 375 -4.58 -14.27 9.03
N PHE A 376 -5.76 -14.53 8.47
CA PHE A 376 -6.05 -15.75 7.72
C PHE A 376 -6.12 -15.48 6.22
N LEU A 377 -5.44 -16.31 5.43
CA LEU A 377 -5.45 -16.26 3.97
C LEU A 377 -5.89 -17.62 3.42
N ASN A 378 -6.60 -17.59 2.29
CA ASN A 378 -6.82 -18.80 1.50
C ASN A 378 -5.49 -19.19 0.86
N ALA A 379 -5.15 -20.47 0.90
CA ALA A 379 -3.93 -21.00 0.31
C ALA A 379 -4.27 -21.97 -0.83
N CYS A 380 -3.62 -21.78 -1.98
CA CYS A 380 -3.67 -22.71 -3.10
C CYS A 380 -2.26 -23.23 -3.37
N CYS A 381 -2.08 -24.55 -3.37
CA CYS A 381 -0.76 -25.18 -3.45
C CYS A 381 -0.40 -25.67 -4.86
N SER A 382 0.84 -25.42 -5.28
CA SER A 382 1.47 -26.02 -6.47
C SER A 382 2.91 -26.40 -6.13
N GLY A 383 3.22 -27.70 -6.06
CA GLY A 383 4.49 -28.16 -5.50
C GLY A 383 4.60 -27.77 -4.03
N THR A 384 5.59 -26.96 -3.66
CA THR A 384 5.75 -26.39 -2.31
C THR A 384 5.27 -24.94 -2.21
N THR A 385 4.99 -24.30 -3.35
CA THR A 385 4.56 -22.91 -3.41
C THR A 385 3.07 -22.79 -3.12
N LEU A 386 2.73 -21.85 -2.25
CA LEU A 386 1.38 -21.46 -1.89
C LEU A 386 1.09 -20.09 -2.51
N THR A 387 0.05 -20.01 -3.35
CA THR A 387 -0.55 -18.74 -3.74
C THR A 387 -1.56 -18.35 -2.68
N LEU A 388 -1.39 -17.17 -2.10
CA LEU A 388 -2.21 -16.65 -1.01
C LEU A 388 -3.23 -15.65 -1.56
N SER A 389 -4.46 -15.72 -1.06
CA SER A 389 -5.51 -14.74 -1.35
C SER A 389 -6.34 -14.43 -0.11
N GLY A 390 -6.96 -13.25 -0.10
CA GLY A 390 -7.67 -12.75 1.07
C GLY A 390 -8.86 -13.63 1.46
N THR A 391 -9.11 -13.73 2.77
CA THR A 391 -10.31 -14.37 3.32
C THR A 391 -11.38 -13.33 3.63
N SER A 392 -12.64 -13.68 3.40
CA SER A 392 -13.79 -12.90 3.88
C SER A 392 -14.01 -13.10 5.39
N SER A 393 -14.78 -12.20 6.00
CA SER A 393 -15.16 -12.30 7.41
C SER A 393 -15.85 -13.62 7.77
N ALA A 394 -16.63 -14.18 6.85
CA ALA A 394 -17.32 -15.46 7.04
C ALA A 394 -16.37 -16.67 6.96
N GLN A 395 -15.32 -16.60 6.14
CA GLN A 395 -14.34 -17.68 6.00
C GLN A 395 -13.37 -17.74 7.18
N ALA A 396 -12.87 -16.59 7.64
CA ALA A 396 -11.93 -16.54 8.76
C ALA A 396 -12.62 -16.78 10.12
N GLY A 397 -13.84 -16.29 10.30
CA GLY A 397 -14.52 -16.33 11.58
C GLY A 397 -13.89 -15.39 12.62
N GLY A 398 -14.11 -15.65 13.91
CA GLY A 398 -13.50 -14.91 15.03
C GLY A 398 -13.91 -13.45 15.20
N ASN A 399 -14.77 -12.90 14.34
CA ASN A 399 -15.29 -11.53 14.45
C ASN A 399 -16.26 -11.40 15.63
N ARG A 400 -16.41 -10.17 16.16
CA ARG A 400 -17.26 -9.91 17.33
C ARG A 400 -18.11 -8.66 17.19
N CYS A 401 -19.33 -8.69 17.71
CA CYS A 401 -20.16 -7.50 17.82
C CYS A 401 -19.65 -6.59 18.93
N ILE A 402 -19.19 -5.40 18.56
CA ILE A 402 -18.61 -4.42 19.51
C ILE A 402 -19.60 -3.30 19.86
N GLN A 403 -20.61 -3.09 19.04
CA GLN A 403 -21.69 -2.12 19.25
C GLN A 403 -23.00 -2.63 18.62
N GLY A 404 -24.13 -2.11 19.06
CA GLY A 404 -25.46 -2.45 18.55
C GLY A 404 -26.36 -3.01 19.64
N LEU A 405 -27.08 -4.09 19.37
CA LEU A 405 -27.98 -4.71 20.34
C LEU A 405 -27.18 -5.23 21.54
N SER A 406 -27.53 -4.78 22.73
CA SER A 406 -26.78 -5.03 23.97
C SER A 406 -26.64 -6.52 24.28
N SER A 407 -27.65 -7.33 23.95
CA SER A 407 -27.62 -8.78 24.15
C SER A 407 -26.73 -9.53 23.16
N LYS A 408 -26.30 -8.88 22.07
CA LYS A 408 -25.42 -9.46 21.05
C LYS A 408 -23.97 -9.00 21.16
N ARG A 409 -23.67 -8.05 22.05
CA ARG A 409 -22.28 -7.59 22.24
C ARG A 409 -21.40 -8.76 22.69
N GLY A 410 -20.22 -8.88 22.07
CA GLY A 410 -19.29 -9.99 22.26
C GLY A 410 -19.67 -11.29 21.51
N MET A 411 -20.87 -11.39 20.94
CA MET A 411 -21.23 -12.54 20.10
C MET A 411 -20.54 -12.48 18.75
N SER A 412 -20.38 -13.64 18.11
CA SER A 412 -19.83 -13.73 16.76
C SER A 412 -20.70 -13.04 15.72
N CYS A 413 -20.05 -12.48 14.71
CA CYS A 413 -20.73 -11.81 13.58
C CYS A 413 -19.95 -12.01 12.28
N THR A 414 -20.56 -11.62 11.17
CA THR A 414 -19.93 -11.55 9.85
C THR A 414 -20.16 -10.19 9.20
N THR A 415 -21.20 -9.49 9.63
CA THR A 415 -21.58 -8.14 9.18
C THR A 415 -22.13 -7.31 10.34
N ASN A 416 -22.23 -5.99 10.15
CA ASN A 416 -22.87 -5.10 11.12
C ASN A 416 -24.33 -5.46 11.40
N SER A 417 -25.03 -6.06 10.43
CA SER A 417 -26.44 -6.42 10.57
C SER A 417 -26.69 -7.50 11.62
N ASP A 418 -25.72 -8.41 11.82
CA ASP A 418 -25.77 -9.45 12.84
C ASP A 418 -25.88 -8.82 14.23
N CYS A 419 -25.27 -7.66 14.43
CA CYS A 419 -25.24 -6.91 15.69
C CYS A 419 -26.43 -5.98 15.87
N ALA A 420 -27.29 -5.79 14.85
CA ALA A 420 -28.25 -4.70 14.84
C ALA A 420 -29.57 -4.97 15.58
N GLY A 421 -30.08 -6.20 15.63
CA GLY A 421 -31.43 -6.39 16.17
C GLY A 421 -31.91 -7.83 16.31
N PRO A 422 -33.20 -8.01 16.70
CA PRO A 422 -34.20 -6.95 16.86
C PRO A 422 -34.07 -6.13 18.17
N CYS A 423 -34.38 -4.83 18.13
CA CYS A 423 -34.55 -3.95 19.30
C CYS A 423 -35.99 -3.41 19.38
N SER A 424 -36.42 -2.99 20.57
CA SER A 424 -37.73 -2.34 20.82
C SER A 424 -37.59 -0.92 21.40
N LEU A 425 -36.50 -0.64 22.10
CA LEU A 425 -36.20 0.64 22.73
C LEU A 425 -34.77 1.08 22.40
N ASN A 426 -34.51 2.38 22.46
CA ASN A 426 -33.14 2.90 22.30
C ASN A 426 -32.19 2.35 23.37
N SER A 427 -32.68 2.06 24.58
CA SER A 427 -31.89 1.42 25.65
C SER A 427 -31.41 0.02 25.32
N ASP A 428 -32.00 -0.63 24.31
CA ASP A 428 -31.52 -1.94 23.86
C ASP A 428 -30.22 -1.81 23.07
N CYS A 429 -29.89 -0.61 22.57
CA CYS A 429 -28.75 -0.33 21.71
C CYS A 429 -27.59 0.30 22.50
N SER A 430 -26.49 -0.44 22.64
CA SER A 430 -25.28 -0.01 23.36
C SER A 430 -24.04 0.04 22.46
N PRO A 431 -23.16 1.04 22.64
CA PRO A 431 -23.36 2.28 23.41
C PRO A 431 -24.17 3.30 22.58
N GLY A 432 -25.10 4.02 23.22
CA GLY A 432 -25.69 5.25 22.66
C GLY A 432 -26.45 5.14 21.33
N GLY A 433 -27.00 3.98 20.98
CA GLY A 433 -27.69 3.77 19.71
C GLY A 433 -29.19 4.11 19.76
N THR A 434 -29.79 4.38 18.59
CA THR A 434 -31.24 4.49 18.44
C THR A 434 -31.80 3.24 17.80
N CYS A 435 -32.93 2.77 18.32
CA CYS A 435 -33.71 1.74 17.67
C CYS A 435 -34.56 2.38 16.56
N SER A 436 -34.19 2.13 15.30
CA SER A 436 -34.90 2.67 14.13
C SER A 436 -36.25 1.98 13.93
N GLY A 437 -37.14 2.59 13.11
CA GLY A 437 -38.52 2.14 12.83
C GLY A 437 -38.70 0.77 12.16
N GLY A 438 -37.67 -0.09 12.17
CA GLY A 438 -37.70 -1.50 11.77
C GLY A 438 -37.11 -2.44 12.83
N GLY A 439 -36.89 -1.97 14.07
CA GLY A 439 -36.35 -2.78 15.16
C GLY A 439 -34.84 -3.04 15.05
N THR A 440 -34.06 -2.09 14.54
CA THR A 440 -32.61 -2.22 14.37
C THR A 440 -31.85 -1.07 15.02
N CYS A 441 -30.79 -1.39 15.75
CA CYS A 441 -29.84 -0.45 16.35
C CYS A 441 -28.96 0.17 15.27
N THR A 442 -28.97 1.50 15.18
CA THR A 442 -28.15 2.27 14.23
C THR A 442 -26.65 2.21 14.54
N SER A 443 -26.28 1.94 15.79
CA SER A 443 -24.91 1.82 16.25
C SER A 443 -24.27 0.45 15.98
N ALA A 444 -24.95 -0.45 15.28
CA ALA A 444 -24.47 -1.82 15.09
C ALA A 444 -23.11 -1.89 14.39
N LYS A 445 -22.12 -2.51 15.05
CA LYS A 445 -20.77 -2.71 14.52
C LYS A 445 -20.24 -4.10 14.82
N CYS A 446 -19.77 -4.76 13.77
CA CYS A 446 -19.03 -6.01 13.80
C CYS A 446 -17.55 -5.70 13.57
N ALA A 447 -16.69 -6.05 14.53
CA ALA A 447 -15.25 -5.95 14.38
C ALA A 447 -14.75 -7.20 13.64
N LEU A 448 -14.20 -6.99 12.43
CA LEU A 448 -13.74 -8.05 11.54
C LEU A 448 -12.25 -8.37 11.81
N LEU A 449 -11.98 -9.28 12.75
CA LEU A 449 -10.68 -9.34 13.45
C LEU A 449 -9.62 -10.23 12.79
N GLN A 450 -10.03 -11.21 11.98
CA GLN A 450 -9.14 -12.31 11.53
C GLN A 450 -9.03 -12.43 10.01
N CYS A 451 -9.93 -11.79 9.29
CA CYS A 451 -9.98 -11.87 7.83
C CYS A 451 -8.95 -10.95 7.17
N THR A 452 -8.70 -11.15 5.88
CA THR A 452 -7.70 -10.39 5.11
C THR A 452 -8.25 -9.75 3.84
N ASN A 453 -9.57 -9.73 3.66
CA ASN A 453 -10.21 -8.94 2.62
C ASN A 453 -10.31 -7.45 3.00
N ALA A 454 -10.59 -6.62 2.00
CA ALA A 454 -10.87 -5.20 2.21
C ALA A 454 -11.98 -5.00 3.26
N GLY A 455 -11.74 -4.10 4.22
CA GLY A 455 -12.62 -3.83 5.35
C GLY A 455 -12.31 -4.63 6.62
N CYS A 456 -11.41 -5.63 6.56
CA CYS A 456 -10.96 -6.35 7.74
C CYS A 456 -9.98 -5.51 8.59
N LEU A 457 -10.05 -5.63 9.90
CA LEU A 457 -9.11 -4.99 10.83
C LEU A 457 -7.78 -5.76 10.81
N TYR A 458 -6.67 -5.04 10.97
CA TYR A 458 -5.34 -5.64 11.03
C TYR A 458 -4.72 -5.42 12.41
N GLY A 459 -4.60 -6.52 13.16
CA GLY A 459 -4.07 -6.52 14.53
C GLY A 459 -4.90 -5.70 15.52
N PRO A 460 -4.50 -5.68 16.80
CA PRO A 460 -5.07 -4.80 17.82
C PRO A 460 -4.81 -3.31 17.52
N PRO A 461 -5.59 -2.37 18.11
CA PRO A 461 -5.28 -0.95 18.04
C PRO A 461 -3.84 -0.67 18.49
N LEU A 462 -3.07 0.05 17.69
CA LEU A 462 -1.66 0.30 17.93
C LEU A 462 -1.47 1.62 18.70
N PRO A 463 -0.99 1.59 19.95
CA PRO A 463 -0.66 2.79 20.69
C PRO A 463 0.68 3.36 20.23
N ILE A 464 0.70 4.65 19.88
CA ILE A 464 1.91 5.42 19.60
C ILE A 464 2.05 6.51 20.68
N PRO A 465 2.61 6.16 21.85
CA PRO A 465 2.81 7.11 22.93
C PRO A 465 3.93 8.08 22.59
N ASN A 466 3.69 9.38 22.75
CA ASN A 466 4.78 10.36 22.77
C ASN A 466 5.22 10.63 24.20
N ALA A 467 6.14 9.79 24.68
CA ALA A 467 6.70 9.92 26.03
C ALA A 467 7.65 11.11 26.20
N ALA A 468 7.91 11.91 25.16
CA ALA A 468 8.73 13.11 25.29
C ALA A 468 8.16 14.03 26.38
N HIS A 469 9.07 14.72 27.05
CA HIS A 469 8.76 15.56 28.20
C HIS A 469 7.60 16.54 27.87
N ASN A 470 6.54 16.54 28.69
CA ASN A 470 5.32 17.34 28.51
C ASN A 470 4.60 17.17 27.15
N SER A 471 4.78 16.05 26.44
CA SER A 471 4.31 15.88 25.05
C SER A 471 3.18 14.86 24.85
N ALA A 472 2.58 14.34 25.92
CA ALA A 472 1.54 13.32 25.86
C ALA A 472 0.35 13.68 24.94
N ALA A 473 0.05 14.98 24.77
CA ALA A 473 -0.99 15.51 23.87
C ALA A 473 -0.80 15.18 22.38
N THR A 474 0.37 14.68 21.98
CA THR A 474 0.67 14.30 20.58
C THR A 474 0.62 12.79 20.34
N SER A 475 0.32 12.01 21.38
CA SER A 475 0.20 10.55 21.31
C SER A 475 -1.04 10.15 20.52
N THR A 476 -0.92 9.08 19.74
CA THR A 476 -2.00 8.64 18.85
C THR A 476 -2.35 7.17 19.06
N CYS A 477 -3.64 6.86 18.95
CA CYS A 477 -4.10 5.49 18.75
C CYS A 477 -4.30 5.25 17.26
N VAL A 478 -3.78 4.13 16.75
CA VAL A 478 -3.84 3.78 15.34
C VAL A 478 -4.72 2.55 15.14
N ILE A 479 -5.75 2.66 14.32
CA ILE A 479 -6.56 1.51 13.89
C ILE A 479 -6.23 1.21 12.43
N ASN A 480 -5.68 0.02 12.20
CA ASN A 480 -5.35 -0.45 10.86
C ASN A 480 -6.53 -1.24 10.27
N THR A 481 -6.93 -0.87 9.05
CA THR A 481 -7.94 -1.58 8.27
C THR A 481 -7.36 -1.94 6.91
N ILE A 482 -7.55 -3.17 6.47
CA ILE A 482 -7.12 -3.64 5.15
C ILE A 482 -7.97 -2.96 4.07
N THR A 483 -7.33 -2.40 3.05
CA THR A 483 -7.97 -1.60 1.99
C THR A 483 -8.17 -2.35 0.68
N ALA A 484 -7.44 -3.44 0.48
CA ALA A 484 -7.58 -4.34 -0.65
C ALA A 484 -7.36 -5.78 -0.20
N ASN A 485 -7.91 -6.75 -0.93
CA ASN A 485 -7.82 -8.13 -0.51
C ASN A 485 -6.37 -8.61 -0.49
N GLY A 486 -6.02 -9.31 0.58
CA GLY A 486 -4.68 -9.85 0.75
C GLY A 486 -4.27 -10.73 -0.42
N SER A 487 -2.99 -10.64 -0.80
CA SER A 487 -2.43 -11.46 -1.87
C SER A 487 -0.94 -11.64 -1.66
N GLY A 488 -0.39 -12.77 -2.07
CA GLY A 488 1.07 -12.98 -2.02
C GLY A 488 1.42 -14.43 -2.29
N THR A 489 2.67 -14.80 -2.00
CA THR A 489 3.12 -16.19 -2.09
C THR A 489 3.84 -16.62 -0.84
N ALA A 490 3.75 -17.92 -0.53
CA ALA A 490 4.56 -18.56 0.50
C ALA A 490 5.13 -19.88 -0.03
N ASP A 491 6.08 -20.47 0.68
CA ASP A 491 6.58 -21.81 0.42
C ASP A 491 6.47 -22.65 1.69
N CYS A 492 5.72 -23.75 1.63
CA CYS A 492 5.49 -24.59 2.80
C CYS A 492 6.70 -25.46 3.19
N SER A 493 7.68 -25.64 2.31
CA SER A 493 8.90 -26.40 2.62
C SER A 493 10.00 -25.55 3.25
N ALA A 494 10.10 -24.28 2.82
CA ALA A 494 11.04 -23.31 3.36
C ALA A 494 10.44 -22.48 4.51
N GLY A 495 9.11 -22.35 4.56
CA GLY A 495 8.42 -21.43 5.45
C GLY A 495 8.60 -19.96 5.08
N SER A 496 9.05 -19.68 3.85
CA SER A 496 9.26 -18.32 3.37
C SER A 496 7.95 -17.73 2.87
N VAL A 497 7.72 -16.46 3.16
CA VAL A 497 6.67 -15.62 2.58
C VAL A 497 7.35 -14.54 1.74
N THR A 498 6.79 -14.27 0.56
CA THR A 498 7.30 -13.24 -0.36
C THR A 498 6.16 -12.38 -0.88
N ALA A 499 6.37 -11.06 -0.90
CA ALA A 499 5.43 -10.08 -1.42
C ALA A 499 3.98 -10.26 -0.89
N LEU A 500 3.82 -10.54 0.40
CA LEU A 500 2.51 -10.59 1.03
C LEU A 500 1.96 -9.17 1.19
N ASN A 501 1.06 -8.79 0.29
CA ASN A 501 0.43 -7.49 0.21
C ASN A 501 -0.81 -7.43 1.09
N LEU A 502 -0.81 -6.54 2.09
CA LEU A 502 -1.92 -6.26 3.00
C LEU A 502 -2.08 -4.75 3.16
N PRO A 503 -2.44 -4.00 2.11
CA PRO A 503 -2.37 -2.54 2.15
C PRO A 503 -3.34 -1.98 3.21
N LEU A 504 -2.82 -1.12 4.09
CA LEU A 504 -3.54 -0.64 5.26
C LEU A 504 -4.03 0.80 5.07
N SER A 505 -5.21 1.07 5.64
CA SER A 505 -5.67 2.39 6.03
C SER A 505 -5.48 2.51 7.53
N SER A 506 -4.53 3.34 7.95
CA SER A 506 -4.18 3.57 9.34
C SER A 506 -4.92 4.80 9.84
N ALA A 507 -6.09 4.59 10.44
CA ALA A 507 -6.88 5.65 11.06
C ALA A 507 -6.19 6.13 12.35
N LEU A 508 -5.93 7.44 12.42
CA LEU A 508 -5.23 8.05 13.54
C LEU A 508 -6.21 8.78 14.45
N PHE A 509 -6.10 8.53 15.76
CA PHE A 509 -6.87 9.20 16.80
C PHE A 509 -5.92 9.92 17.73
N LEU A 510 -6.05 11.25 17.84
CA LEU A 510 -5.23 12.08 18.72
C LEU A 510 -5.87 12.15 20.10
N ASP A 511 -5.66 11.09 20.88
CA ASP A 511 -6.35 10.86 22.15
C ASP A 511 -5.56 11.32 23.38
N SER A 512 -4.30 11.73 23.20
CA SER A 512 -3.39 12.11 24.28
C SER A 512 -3.12 10.98 25.28
N ASP A 513 -3.13 11.26 26.59
CA ASP A 513 -3.17 10.23 27.63
C ASP A 513 -4.60 10.07 28.16
N LEU A 514 -5.24 8.95 27.85
CA LEU A 514 -6.61 8.64 28.25
C LEU A 514 -6.71 8.21 29.72
N MET A 515 -5.60 7.86 30.39
CA MET A 515 -5.63 7.16 31.69
C MET A 515 -4.62 7.69 32.72
N THR A 516 -4.72 8.98 33.03
CA THR A 516 -3.85 9.65 34.02
C THR A 516 -3.84 9.06 35.44
N MET A 517 -4.93 8.41 35.90
CA MET A 517 -4.98 7.66 37.17
C MET A 517 -5.82 6.38 37.04
N ARG A 518 -5.29 5.25 37.53
CA ARG A 518 -5.93 3.93 37.46
C ARG A 518 -6.11 3.28 38.84
N CYS A 519 -7.08 2.39 38.97
CA CYS A 519 -7.24 1.58 40.16
C CYS A 519 -6.17 0.48 40.23
N SER A 520 -5.43 0.41 41.33
CA SER A 520 -4.53 -0.69 41.65
C SER A 520 -5.20 -1.62 42.67
N GLY A 521 -5.39 -2.89 42.29
CA GLY A 521 -6.09 -3.90 43.10
C GLY A 521 -7.60 -3.68 43.18
N GLY A 522 -8.27 -4.50 43.98
CA GLY A 522 -9.73 -4.46 44.14
C GLY A 522 -10.50 -5.08 42.97
N SER A 523 -11.83 -4.91 43.00
CA SER A 523 -12.76 -5.52 42.03
C SER A 523 -12.76 -4.86 40.65
N ASN A 524 -12.08 -3.71 40.51
CA ASN A 524 -12.00 -2.93 39.29
C ASN A 524 -10.58 -2.39 39.06
N ALA A 525 -9.56 -3.20 39.36
CA ALA A 525 -8.18 -2.89 38.99
C ALA A 525 -8.10 -2.51 37.49
N GLY A 526 -7.25 -1.55 37.15
CA GLY A 526 -7.08 -0.98 35.80
C GLY A 526 -8.02 0.18 35.47
N ALA A 527 -9.20 0.24 36.11
CA ALA A 527 -10.21 1.23 35.78
C ALA A 527 -9.75 2.67 36.06
N ASN A 528 -10.17 3.60 35.21
CA ASN A 528 -9.97 5.04 35.45
C ASN A 528 -10.62 5.44 36.78
N CYS A 529 -9.88 6.15 37.62
CA CYS A 529 -10.34 6.62 38.92
C CYS A 529 -10.27 8.15 39.10
N THR A 530 -10.01 8.93 38.05
CA THR A 530 -10.01 10.41 38.08
C THR A 530 -11.39 11.03 37.94
N GLY A 531 -12.31 10.34 37.25
CA GLY A 531 -13.55 10.96 36.79
C GLY A 531 -13.25 12.04 35.75
N ASN A 532 -13.79 13.26 35.93
CA ASN A 532 -13.53 14.38 35.01
C ASN A 532 -12.29 15.22 35.38
N GLY A 533 -11.57 14.85 36.43
CA GLY A 533 -10.35 15.55 36.84
C GLY A 533 -9.10 15.00 36.12
N GLY A 534 -7.98 15.72 36.25
CA GLY A 534 -6.69 15.29 35.71
C GLY A 534 -5.85 14.53 36.72
N CYS A 535 -4.54 14.46 36.46
CA CYS A 535 -3.58 13.86 37.38
C CYS A 535 -3.74 14.38 38.82
N GLY A 536 -3.63 13.47 39.79
CA GLY A 536 -3.74 13.77 41.22
C GLY A 536 -5.17 13.93 41.74
N THR A 537 -6.17 13.90 40.86
CA THR A 537 -7.59 13.91 41.25
C THR A 537 -8.13 12.49 41.40
N VAL A 538 -9.03 12.29 42.36
CA VAL A 538 -9.73 11.03 42.58
C VAL A 538 -11.23 11.30 42.53
N ALA A 539 -11.97 10.53 41.72
CA ALA A 539 -13.40 10.66 41.57
C ALA A 539 -14.14 10.49 42.92
N ALA A 540 -15.23 11.23 43.11
CA ALA A 540 -16.05 11.13 44.32
C ALA A 540 -16.69 9.74 44.45
N GLY A 541 -16.69 9.18 45.66
CA GLY A 541 -17.18 7.83 45.96
C GLY A 541 -16.06 6.87 46.37
N THR A 542 -16.27 5.56 46.23
CA THR A 542 -15.21 4.54 46.33
C THR A 542 -14.87 4.08 44.90
N PRO A 543 -14.12 4.88 44.11
CA PRO A 543 -13.89 4.56 42.70
C PRO A 543 -13.04 3.31 42.51
N CYS A 544 -12.32 2.84 43.53
CA CYS A 544 -11.61 1.56 43.52
C CYS A 544 -12.06 0.67 44.69
N PRO A 545 -13.21 -0.03 44.62
CA PRO A 545 -13.68 -0.88 45.71
C PRO A 545 -12.70 -2.01 46.02
N GLY A 546 -12.09 -1.95 47.21
CA GLY A 546 -11.05 -2.88 47.66
C GLY A 546 -9.65 -2.64 47.04
N GLY A 547 -9.45 -1.50 46.39
CA GLY A 547 -8.19 -1.10 45.75
C GLY A 547 -7.80 0.35 46.07
N THR A 548 -6.76 0.86 45.40
CA THR A 548 -6.26 2.24 45.56
C THR A 548 -6.18 2.95 44.21
N CYS A 549 -6.63 4.19 44.12
CA CYS A 549 -6.41 5.01 42.93
C CYS A 549 -4.94 5.47 42.88
N VAL A 550 -4.20 5.07 41.84
CA VAL A 550 -2.77 5.35 41.66
C VAL A 550 -2.54 6.31 40.51
N ASN A 551 -1.49 7.12 40.65
CA ASN A 551 -1.05 8.04 39.61
C ASN A 551 -0.20 7.30 38.57
N ASP A 552 -0.69 7.35 37.33
CA ASP A 552 -0.07 6.79 36.13
C ASP A 552 0.20 7.91 35.10
N THR A 553 0.43 9.14 35.57
CA THR A 553 0.88 10.25 34.73
C THR A 553 2.41 10.28 34.63
N GLY A 554 3.11 10.10 35.75
CA GLY A 554 4.58 10.13 35.71
C GLY A 554 5.31 9.77 36.99
N ARG A 555 6.64 9.68 36.88
CA ARG A 555 7.58 9.52 37.99
C ARG A 555 8.68 10.57 37.95
N CYS A 556 9.13 11.00 39.12
CA CYS A 556 10.26 11.92 39.22
C CYS A 556 11.54 11.25 38.73
N ARG A 557 12.30 11.98 37.92
CA ARG A 557 13.61 11.54 37.40
C ARG A 557 14.65 11.47 38.53
N ASN A 558 15.60 10.55 38.42
CA ASN A 558 16.72 10.47 39.35
C ASN A 558 17.59 11.74 39.29
N GLY A 559 18.23 12.11 40.40
CA GLY A 559 19.19 13.22 40.48
C GLY A 559 18.72 14.47 41.22
N PHE A 560 17.45 14.53 41.64
CA PHE A 560 16.85 15.71 42.29
C PHE A 560 16.44 15.50 43.76
N GLY A 561 16.84 14.35 44.35
CA GLY A 561 16.63 14.06 45.77
C GLY A 561 15.31 13.33 46.09
N ASP A 562 14.46 13.10 45.09
CA ASP A 562 13.25 12.29 45.25
C ASP A 562 13.59 10.80 45.41
N PRO A 563 12.86 10.04 46.25
CA PRO A 563 12.92 8.58 46.25
C PRO A 563 12.47 7.96 44.91
N ALA A 564 12.89 6.73 44.63
CA ALA A 564 12.36 5.96 43.51
C ALA A 564 10.84 5.74 43.65
N ASP A 565 10.13 5.64 42.52
CA ASP A 565 8.66 5.56 42.42
C ASP A 565 7.90 6.80 42.94
N THR A 566 8.58 7.94 43.15
CA THR A 566 7.90 9.20 43.49
C THR A 566 7.02 9.63 42.33
N ARG A 567 5.70 9.64 42.58
CA ARG A 567 4.64 10.01 41.62
C ARG A 567 4.61 11.52 41.44
N CYS A 568 4.37 11.96 40.20
CA CYS A 568 4.27 13.37 39.85
C CYS A 568 3.21 13.58 38.77
N CYS A 569 2.68 14.80 38.71
CA CYS A 569 1.78 15.30 37.68
C CYS A 569 2.45 16.37 36.82
N SER A 570 3.41 17.08 37.40
CA SER A 570 4.25 18.07 36.73
C SER A 570 5.62 18.17 37.42
N ASP A 571 6.56 18.86 36.78
CA ASP A 571 7.91 19.10 37.31
C ASP A 571 7.93 19.70 38.71
N THR A 572 6.92 20.51 39.03
CA THR A 572 6.76 21.12 40.35
C THR A 572 6.67 20.12 41.49
N ASP A 573 6.27 18.88 41.21
CA ASP A 573 6.11 17.82 42.20
C ASP A 573 7.42 17.12 42.55
N CYS A 574 8.50 17.39 41.79
CA CYS A 574 9.78 16.72 41.91
C CYS A 574 10.87 17.65 42.46
N GLY A 575 11.70 17.14 43.37
CA GLY A 575 12.89 17.83 43.89
C GLY A 575 12.60 19.18 44.56
N GLY A 576 11.40 19.35 45.13
CA GLY A 576 10.94 20.64 45.67
C GLY A 576 10.67 21.71 44.60
N GLY A 577 10.39 21.30 43.36
CA GLY A 577 10.08 22.17 42.21
C GLY A 577 11.22 22.39 41.23
N ALA A 578 12.35 21.72 41.42
CA ALA A 578 13.51 21.77 40.51
C ALA A 578 13.76 20.45 39.76
N GLY A 579 12.98 19.40 40.07
CA GLY A 579 13.07 18.11 39.41
C GLY A 579 12.24 18.04 38.13
N VAL A 580 12.26 16.87 37.50
CA VAL A 580 11.56 16.61 36.23
C VAL A 580 10.60 15.45 36.40
N CYS A 581 9.36 15.64 35.98
CA CYS A 581 8.34 14.62 35.93
C CYS A 581 8.29 13.97 34.55
N GLU A 582 8.56 12.68 34.48
CA GLU A 582 8.57 11.95 33.20
C GLU A 582 7.42 10.96 33.10
N THR A 583 6.93 10.79 31.88
CA THR A 583 5.72 10.03 31.55
C THR A 583 5.94 8.51 31.47
N GLY A 584 7.02 8.03 32.09
CA GLY A 584 7.38 6.62 32.16
C GLY A 584 8.17 6.31 33.43
N ARG A 585 8.49 5.04 33.63
CA ARG A 585 9.42 4.58 34.67
C ARG A 585 10.41 3.56 34.15
N CYS A 586 11.60 3.55 34.72
CA CYS A 586 12.57 2.49 34.43
C CYS A 586 12.15 1.18 35.08
N GLN A 587 12.01 0.15 34.26
CA GLN A 587 11.91 -1.24 34.65
C GLN A 587 13.33 -1.82 34.77
N GLY A 588 13.82 -1.89 36.00
CA GLY A 588 15.16 -2.39 36.31
C GLY A 588 16.28 -1.38 36.05
N GLY A 589 17.52 -1.87 36.07
CA GLY A 589 18.72 -1.05 35.92
C GLY A 589 19.05 -0.15 37.11
N SER A 590 20.08 0.70 36.94
CA SER A 590 20.56 1.62 37.99
C SER A 590 19.55 2.71 38.34
N ASN A 591 18.60 3.00 37.45
CA ASN A 591 17.54 3.98 37.63
C ASN A 591 16.17 3.32 37.88
N ALA A 592 16.11 2.07 38.36
CA ALA A 592 14.86 1.35 38.57
C ALA A 592 13.81 2.17 39.35
N ASN A 593 12.59 2.23 38.81
CA ASN A 593 11.43 2.98 39.28
C ASN A 593 11.54 4.52 39.27
N PHE A 594 12.59 5.12 38.70
CA PHE A 594 12.64 6.56 38.42
C PHE A 594 12.01 6.89 37.07
N GLY A 595 11.65 8.16 36.88
CA GLY A 595 11.11 8.71 35.64
C GLY A 595 12.02 8.53 34.42
N CYS A 596 11.45 8.18 33.28
CA CYS A 596 12.15 8.02 32.01
C CYS A 596 11.26 8.39 30.82
N ILE A 597 11.89 8.68 29.68
CA ILE A 597 11.27 8.89 28.37
C ILE A 597 11.69 7.78 27.39
N THR A 598 12.94 7.34 27.50
CA THR A 598 13.54 6.33 26.64
C THR A 598 14.35 5.32 27.44
N ASP A 599 14.69 4.18 26.84
CA ASP A 599 15.57 3.18 27.46
C ASP A 599 16.95 3.76 27.85
N ALA A 600 17.41 4.82 27.18
CA ALA A 600 18.66 5.50 27.52
C ALA A 600 18.63 6.14 28.93
N ASP A 601 17.45 6.51 29.41
CA ASP A 601 17.27 6.99 30.78
C ASP A 601 17.36 5.85 31.82
N CYS A 602 17.36 4.59 31.36
CA CYS A 602 17.34 3.39 32.19
C CYS A 602 18.59 2.51 31.96
N PRO A 603 19.80 2.93 32.40
CA PRO A 603 21.01 2.14 32.20
C PRO A 603 20.88 0.73 32.80
N GLY A 604 20.94 -0.29 31.94
CA GLY A 604 20.77 -1.69 32.33
C GLY A 604 19.30 -2.10 32.60
N GLY A 605 18.34 -1.33 32.12
CA GLY A 605 16.90 -1.61 32.18
C GLY A 605 16.19 -1.06 30.93
N SER A 606 14.86 -0.98 31.00
CA SER A 606 14.02 -0.44 29.91
C SER A 606 13.05 0.59 30.46
N CYS A 607 12.69 1.58 29.66
CA CYS A 607 11.67 2.55 30.00
C CYS A 607 10.29 2.03 29.58
N ILE A 608 9.37 1.95 30.55
CA ILE A 608 7.95 1.73 30.26
C ILE A 608 7.23 3.07 30.38
N THR A 609 6.42 3.43 29.39
CA THR A 609 5.59 4.63 29.46
C THR A 609 4.34 4.34 30.28
N PHE A 610 3.72 5.38 30.83
CA PHE A 610 2.38 5.29 31.40
C PHE A 610 1.30 5.86 30.47
N ILE A 611 1.69 6.52 29.38
CA ILE A 611 0.76 7.16 28.45
C ILE A 611 -0.10 6.10 27.79
N GLN A 612 -1.42 6.21 27.93
CA GLN A 612 -2.38 5.36 27.24
C GLN A 612 -3.09 6.13 26.13
N PRO A 613 -2.60 6.07 24.88
CA PRO A 613 -3.28 6.75 23.77
C PRO A 613 -4.45 5.93 23.23
N CYS A 614 -4.44 4.60 23.37
CA CYS A 614 -5.56 3.75 22.99
C CYS A 614 -6.41 3.39 24.21
N PRO A 615 -7.74 3.28 24.08
CA PRO A 615 -8.53 2.60 25.07
C PRO A 615 -8.10 1.14 25.20
N ILE A 616 -8.16 0.64 26.42
CA ILE A 616 -7.64 -0.68 26.79
C ILE A 616 -8.78 -1.58 27.28
N CYS A 617 -8.56 -2.88 27.18
CA CYS A 617 -9.36 -3.88 27.86
C CYS A 617 -8.70 -4.24 29.18
N GLY A 618 -9.22 -3.67 30.28
CA GLY A 618 -8.70 -3.86 31.62
C GLY A 618 -8.72 -5.32 32.09
N PRO A 619 -8.07 -5.62 33.22
CA PRO A 619 -7.90 -6.97 33.75
C PRO A 619 -9.22 -7.59 34.24
N ASN A 620 -10.25 -6.77 34.44
CA ASN A 620 -11.62 -7.18 34.74
C ASN A 620 -12.45 -7.50 33.47
N ASN A 621 -11.81 -7.53 32.29
CA ASN A 621 -12.45 -7.69 30.97
C ASN A 621 -13.48 -6.59 30.68
N LYS A 622 -13.19 -5.35 31.07
CA LYS A 622 -13.98 -4.17 30.75
C LYS A 622 -13.14 -3.14 30.04
N CYS A 623 -13.78 -2.41 29.12
CA CYS A 623 -13.14 -1.29 28.47
C CYS A 623 -12.90 -0.19 29.47
N ASP A 624 -11.71 0.36 29.35
CA ASP A 624 -11.19 1.45 30.15
C ASP A 624 -10.85 2.56 29.14
N GLY A 625 -11.76 3.52 29.01
CA GLY A 625 -11.77 4.55 27.97
C GLY A 625 -12.58 4.20 26.71
N GLY A 626 -12.61 5.15 25.77
CA GLY A 626 -13.32 5.01 24.50
C GLY A 626 -14.85 5.08 24.63
N ILE A 627 -15.55 4.80 23.53
CA ILE A 627 -17.02 4.86 23.50
C ILE A 627 -17.68 3.70 24.29
N ASN A 628 -16.91 2.63 24.52
CA ASN A 628 -17.37 1.42 25.20
C ASN A 628 -16.94 1.38 26.68
N ASP A 629 -16.49 2.49 27.26
CA ASP A 629 -16.04 2.57 28.66
C ASP A 629 -17.00 1.85 29.64
N GLY A 630 -16.43 1.00 30.50
CA GLY A 630 -17.13 0.15 31.47
C GLY A 630 -17.84 -1.09 30.90
N LEU A 631 -17.96 -1.23 29.58
CA LEU A 631 -18.57 -2.39 28.92
C LEU A 631 -17.59 -3.55 28.79
N SER A 632 -18.12 -4.77 28.68
CA SER A 632 -17.30 -5.97 28.52
C SER A 632 -16.47 -5.95 27.23
N CYS A 633 -15.23 -6.43 27.33
CA CYS A 633 -14.29 -6.59 26.23
C CYS A 633 -13.49 -7.89 26.37
N THR A 634 -12.80 -8.27 25.30
CA THR A 634 -11.76 -9.30 25.31
C THR A 634 -10.44 -8.63 24.93
N PRO A 635 -9.35 -8.88 25.66
CA PRO A 635 -8.00 -8.47 25.29
C PRO A 635 -7.67 -8.78 23.83
N GLY A 636 -7.10 -7.81 23.12
CA GLY A 636 -6.62 -7.98 21.74
C GLY A 636 -5.16 -8.44 21.66
N ASP A 637 -4.37 -8.14 22.68
CA ASP A 637 -2.95 -8.46 22.78
C ASP A 637 -2.61 -9.08 24.14
N THR A 638 -1.37 -9.51 24.32
CA THR A 638 -0.82 -9.90 25.63
C THR A 638 0.35 -9.01 26.03
N ILE A 639 0.08 -7.73 26.27
CA ILE A 639 0.89 -6.81 27.09
C ILE A 639 1.76 -7.42 28.24
N PRO A 640 3.10 -7.63 28.13
CA PRO A 640 3.99 -8.06 29.22
C PRO A 640 4.63 -6.93 30.05
N ASP A 641 4.38 -5.65 29.75
CA ASP A 641 5.11 -4.49 30.32
C ASP A 641 4.25 -3.49 31.12
N GLY A 642 3.23 -3.99 31.82
CA GLY A 642 2.51 -3.19 32.82
C GLY A 642 1.43 -2.25 32.31
N ASP A 643 1.16 -2.25 31.00
CA ASP A 643 0.00 -1.62 30.38
C ASP A 643 -0.95 -2.67 29.82
N TYR A 644 -2.23 -2.45 30.06
CA TYR A 644 -3.30 -3.38 29.74
C TYR A 644 -3.52 -3.50 28.22
N PRO A 645 -4.05 -4.64 27.76
CA PRO A 645 -4.12 -4.95 26.34
C PRO A 645 -5.12 -4.06 25.60
N THR A 646 -4.73 -3.54 24.44
CA THR A 646 -5.66 -2.81 23.56
C THR A 646 -6.72 -3.76 22.99
N SER A 647 -7.87 -3.24 22.59
CA SER A 647 -8.91 -4.07 21.99
C SER A 647 -9.83 -3.27 21.07
N HIS A 648 -10.24 -3.89 19.97
CA HIS A 648 -11.31 -3.35 19.10
C HIS A 648 -12.68 -3.38 19.78
N ASP A 649 -12.84 -4.12 20.88
CA ASP A 649 -14.02 -4.00 21.73
C ASP A 649 -14.08 -2.65 22.45
N CYS A 650 -12.96 -1.92 22.50
CA CYS A 650 -12.81 -0.61 23.15
C CYS A 650 -12.37 0.45 22.14
N PRO A 651 -13.22 0.82 21.16
CA PRO A 651 -12.79 1.72 20.11
C PRO A 651 -12.61 3.16 20.63
N PRO A 652 -11.62 3.90 20.10
CA PRO A 652 -11.36 5.28 20.47
C PRO A 652 -12.53 6.20 20.11
N PRO A 653 -12.66 7.36 20.77
CA PRO A 653 -13.71 8.33 20.47
C PRO A 653 -13.62 8.84 19.02
N PRO A 654 -14.70 8.80 18.23
CA PRO A 654 -14.67 9.29 16.84
C PRO A 654 -14.26 10.77 16.69
N ALA A 655 -14.49 11.59 17.73
CA ALA A 655 -14.14 13.01 17.75
C ALA A 655 -12.62 13.27 17.73
N ALA A 656 -11.80 12.30 18.12
CA ALA A 656 -10.35 12.40 18.10
C ALA A 656 -9.72 12.02 16.74
N SER A 657 -10.53 11.56 15.78
CA SER A 657 -10.03 11.09 14.49
C SER A 657 -9.44 12.22 13.65
N LEU A 658 -8.23 12.02 13.15
CA LEU A 658 -7.52 12.94 12.25
C LEU A 658 -7.66 12.55 10.77
N GLY A 659 -8.29 11.42 10.47
CA GLY A 659 -8.29 10.78 9.17
C GLY A 659 -7.43 9.52 9.15
N ALA A 660 -7.15 9.00 7.96
CA ALA A 660 -6.40 7.76 7.78
C ALA A 660 -5.27 7.89 6.77
N LEU A 661 -4.12 7.30 7.08
CA LEU A 661 -2.96 7.23 6.20
C LEU A 661 -2.98 5.94 5.38
N PRO A 662 -2.78 5.98 4.06
CA PRO A 662 -2.53 4.78 3.28
C PRO A 662 -1.11 4.28 3.52
N ILE A 663 -0.97 3.05 4.01
CA ILE A 663 0.32 2.40 4.26
C ILE A 663 0.42 1.17 3.35
N PRO A 664 1.35 1.16 2.37
CA PRO A 664 1.59 0.00 1.53
C PRO A 664 2.34 -1.04 2.36
N TYR A 665 1.61 -2.01 2.90
CA TYR A 665 2.15 -3.03 3.79
C TYR A 665 2.48 -4.28 2.97
N LEU A 666 3.75 -4.39 2.58
CA LEU A 666 4.26 -5.50 1.77
C LEU A 666 5.25 -6.31 2.61
N LEU A 667 4.81 -7.47 3.07
CA LEU A 667 5.51 -8.31 4.03
C LEU A 667 6.35 -9.38 3.33
N ASP A 668 7.58 -9.57 3.83
CA ASP A 668 8.52 -10.56 3.32
C ASP A 668 9.25 -11.26 4.48
N THR A 669 9.65 -12.51 4.30
CA THR A 669 10.53 -13.24 5.25
C THR A 669 12.01 -13.14 4.89
N GLY A 670 12.34 -12.54 3.75
CA GLY A 670 13.69 -12.23 3.32
C GLY A 670 14.16 -10.86 3.80
N THR A 671 15.31 -10.43 3.28
CA THR A 671 15.83 -9.09 3.52
C THR A 671 15.19 -8.11 2.55
N VAL A 672 14.61 -7.05 3.08
CA VAL A 672 14.14 -5.89 2.33
C VAL A 672 15.00 -4.68 2.66
N GLN A 673 15.28 -3.87 1.66
CA GLN A 673 16.08 -2.66 1.85
C GLN A 673 15.50 -1.49 1.09
N LYS A 674 15.71 -0.29 1.61
CA LYS A 674 15.39 0.95 0.92
C LYS A 674 16.59 1.88 0.98
N VAL A 675 16.99 2.40 -0.17
CA VAL A 675 18.10 3.33 -0.32
C VAL A 675 17.56 4.72 -0.58
N SER A 676 18.09 5.70 0.13
CA SER A 676 17.75 7.10 -0.05
C SER A 676 18.37 7.69 -1.32
N VAL A 677 17.76 8.76 -1.84
CA VAL A 677 18.28 9.52 -2.97
C VAL A 677 18.67 10.93 -2.54
N ASP A 678 19.72 11.48 -3.17
CA ASP A 678 20.10 12.88 -3.02
C ASP A 678 19.41 13.72 -4.08
N LEU A 679 18.47 14.55 -3.63
CA LEU A 679 17.74 15.49 -4.47
C LEU A 679 18.38 16.88 -4.38
N PRO A 680 18.21 17.75 -5.40
CA PRO A 680 18.86 19.07 -5.43
C PRO A 680 18.61 19.95 -4.20
N ASP A 681 17.45 19.80 -3.55
CA ASP A 681 17.05 20.61 -2.40
C ASP A 681 17.13 19.84 -1.06
N GLN A 682 17.34 18.52 -1.07
CA GLN A 682 17.43 17.71 0.15
C GLN A 682 18.17 16.40 -0.13
N ALA A 683 19.19 16.12 0.68
CA ALA A 683 19.91 14.85 0.67
C ALA A 683 19.17 13.76 1.48
N ALA A 684 19.52 12.50 1.25
CA ALA A 684 19.02 11.33 1.95
C ALA A 684 17.48 11.28 2.07
N VAL A 685 16.81 11.40 0.93
CA VAL A 685 15.34 11.30 0.81
C VAL A 685 14.94 9.85 0.52
N PHE A 686 14.21 9.23 1.42
CA PHE A 686 13.57 7.92 1.23
C PHE A 686 12.15 8.07 0.66
N CYS A 687 11.44 9.14 1.02
CA CYS A 687 10.02 9.32 0.70
C CYS A 687 9.73 10.73 0.18
N GLY A 688 9.86 10.91 -1.13
CA GLY A 688 9.67 12.21 -1.79
C GLY A 688 8.20 12.64 -1.89
N PHE A 689 7.91 13.83 -1.39
CA PHE A 689 6.65 14.55 -1.58
C PHE A 689 6.92 16.01 -1.93
N CYS A 690 6.04 16.61 -2.73
CA CYS A 690 6.19 18.01 -3.13
C CYS A 690 6.04 18.95 -1.93
N ARG A 691 7.12 19.63 -1.58
CA ARG A 691 7.29 20.50 -0.42
C ARG A 691 7.68 21.92 -0.80
N SER A 692 7.46 22.84 0.13
CA SER A 692 8.03 24.18 0.05
C SER A 692 9.52 24.16 0.37
N LYS A 693 10.30 24.95 -0.38
CA LYS A 693 11.74 25.15 -0.12
C LYS A 693 12.00 25.97 1.13
N THR A 694 11.07 26.85 1.48
CA THR A 694 11.23 27.83 2.57
C THR A 694 10.47 27.45 3.83
N LEU A 695 9.44 26.60 3.69
CA LEU A 695 8.58 26.15 4.78
C LEU A 695 8.56 24.63 4.81
N ASN A 696 8.53 24.02 5.99
CA ASN A 696 8.32 22.57 6.17
C ASN A 696 6.84 22.20 5.97
N THR A 697 6.29 22.57 4.82
CA THR A 697 4.88 22.36 4.44
C THR A 697 4.81 21.69 3.08
N PHE A 698 3.78 20.90 2.84
CA PHE A 698 3.66 20.02 1.67
C PHE A 698 2.40 20.31 0.86
N ALA A 699 2.48 20.05 -0.44
CA ALA A 699 1.37 20.19 -1.35
C ALA A 699 0.28 19.18 -1.00
N ARG A 700 -0.97 19.63 -1.08
CA ARG A 700 -2.16 18.82 -0.81
C ARG A 700 -3.15 18.96 -1.94
N ARG A 701 -3.42 17.86 -2.65
CA ARG A 701 -4.26 17.87 -3.86
C ARG A 701 -5.25 16.70 -3.85
N CYS A 702 -6.34 16.86 -4.57
CA CYS A 702 -7.29 15.78 -4.82
C CYS A 702 -6.57 14.61 -5.49
N ASN A 703 -6.73 13.43 -4.90
CA ASN A 703 -6.10 12.17 -5.29
C ASN A 703 -4.55 12.19 -5.30
N GLY A 704 -3.92 13.19 -4.66
CA GLY A 704 -2.46 13.31 -4.64
C GLY A 704 -1.83 13.65 -6.00
N LEU A 705 -2.64 14.08 -6.98
CA LEU A 705 -2.15 14.42 -8.32
C LEU A 705 -1.70 15.87 -8.38
N ALA A 706 -0.57 16.16 -9.02
CA ALA A 706 -0.08 17.53 -9.19
C ALA A 706 -1.09 18.43 -9.95
N SER A 707 -1.82 17.84 -10.90
CA SER A 707 -2.91 18.47 -11.66
C SER A 707 -4.22 18.60 -10.87
N GLY A 708 -4.35 17.91 -9.74
CA GLY A 708 -5.55 17.89 -8.91
C GLY A 708 -5.87 19.26 -8.31
N ALA A 709 -7.14 19.47 -7.96
CA ALA A 709 -7.54 20.68 -7.23
C ALA A 709 -6.90 20.69 -5.83
N ALA A 710 -6.57 21.87 -5.31
CA ALA A 710 -6.17 22.01 -3.93
C ALA A 710 -7.36 21.71 -3.00
N CYS A 711 -7.10 21.03 -1.89
CA CYS A 711 -8.14 20.57 -0.97
C CYS A 711 -7.67 20.65 0.49
N THR A 712 -8.62 20.63 1.42
CA THR A 712 -8.37 20.76 2.88
C THR A 712 -9.11 19.74 3.75
N CYS A 713 -9.86 18.80 3.16
CA CYS A 713 -10.56 17.70 3.87
C CYS A 713 -9.58 16.79 4.60
N SER A 714 -9.95 16.16 5.73
CA SER A 714 -9.07 15.21 6.45
C SER A 714 -8.50 14.11 5.54
N ILE A 715 -7.26 13.70 5.78
CA ILE A 715 -6.60 12.71 4.93
C ILE A 715 -7.32 11.35 4.95
N GLY A 716 -7.36 10.67 3.81
CA GLY A 716 -7.95 9.34 3.68
C GLY A 716 -9.48 9.30 3.82
N THR A 717 -10.14 10.45 3.96
CA THR A 717 -11.61 10.55 3.97
C THR A 717 -12.13 11.03 2.61
N PRO A 718 -13.31 10.54 2.16
CA PRO A 718 -13.93 11.05 0.94
C PRO A 718 -14.12 12.56 1.02
N CYS A 719 -13.50 13.29 0.09
CA CYS A 719 -13.53 14.74 0.10
C CYS A 719 -14.56 15.25 -0.91
N ALA A 720 -15.60 15.92 -0.41
CA ALA A 720 -16.64 16.51 -1.27
C ALA A 720 -16.05 17.54 -2.27
N ALA A 721 -15.03 18.29 -1.86
CA ALA A 721 -14.32 19.23 -2.72
C ALA A 721 -13.53 18.55 -3.85
N CYS A 722 -13.31 17.24 -3.74
CA CYS A 722 -12.62 16.40 -4.73
C CYS A 722 -13.60 15.45 -5.44
N GLY A 723 -14.92 15.70 -5.41
CA GLY A 723 -15.88 14.81 -6.04
C GLY A 723 -15.96 13.41 -5.41
N GLY A 724 -15.48 13.24 -4.17
CA GLY A 724 -15.42 11.97 -3.46
C GLY A 724 -14.01 11.40 -3.32
N ASP A 725 -13.05 11.83 -4.13
CA ASP A 725 -11.66 11.38 -4.04
C ASP A 725 -10.99 11.83 -2.73
N PRO A 726 -9.98 11.09 -2.24
CA PRO A 726 -9.25 11.48 -1.04
C PRO A 726 -8.35 12.70 -1.30
N CYS A 727 -8.12 13.48 -0.25
CA CYS A 727 -7.23 14.64 -0.28
C CYS A 727 -5.84 14.24 0.25
N LEU A 728 -4.87 14.05 -0.65
CA LEU A 728 -3.58 13.40 -0.36
C LEU A 728 -2.38 14.32 -0.66
N PRO A 729 -1.20 14.07 -0.05
CA PRO A 729 0.03 14.72 -0.49
C PRO A 729 0.43 14.27 -1.89
N VAL A 730 1.17 15.12 -2.62
CA VAL A 730 1.64 14.82 -3.96
C VAL A 730 3.00 14.11 -3.89
N PRO A 731 3.10 12.82 -4.25
CA PRO A 731 4.39 12.12 -4.29
C PRO A 731 5.27 12.68 -5.42
N CYS A 732 6.58 12.56 -5.26
CA CYS A 732 7.55 12.97 -6.26
C CYS A 732 8.82 12.12 -6.15
N THR A 733 9.55 12.04 -7.25
CA THR A 733 10.93 11.52 -7.30
C THR A 733 11.91 12.62 -7.69
N SER A 734 11.42 13.75 -8.22
CA SER A 734 12.22 14.91 -8.60
C SER A 734 11.49 16.24 -8.42
N ASN A 735 12.22 17.36 -8.48
CA ASN A 735 11.61 18.69 -8.46
C ASN A 735 10.70 18.97 -9.67
N THR A 736 10.87 18.23 -10.77
CA THR A 736 10.08 18.40 -11.99
C THR A 736 8.62 18.04 -11.77
N ASP A 737 8.35 17.00 -10.99
CA ASP A 737 7.01 16.52 -10.63
C ASP A 737 6.21 17.61 -9.89
N CYS A 738 6.94 18.50 -9.22
CA CYS A 738 6.41 19.57 -8.38
C CYS A 738 6.31 20.92 -9.09
N SER A 739 6.74 21.01 -10.36
CA SER A 739 6.89 22.27 -11.10
C SER A 739 5.59 23.08 -11.25
N THR A 740 4.44 22.41 -11.25
CA THR A 740 3.10 23.04 -11.40
C THR A 740 2.49 23.51 -10.07
N LEU A 741 3.14 23.23 -8.94
CA LEU A 741 2.58 23.40 -7.59
C LEU A 741 2.98 24.72 -6.91
N GLY A 742 3.52 25.68 -7.67
CA GLY A 742 3.83 27.02 -7.19
C GLY A 742 4.91 27.01 -6.10
N ALA A 743 4.52 27.33 -4.85
CA ALA A 743 5.45 27.37 -3.72
C ALA A 743 5.97 25.97 -3.30
N PHE A 744 5.27 24.90 -3.70
CA PHE A 744 5.65 23.52 -3.38
C PHE A 744 6.43 22.87 -4.52
N ASN A 745 7.49 23.52 -5.00
CA ASN A 745 8.25 23.15 -6.20
C ASN A 745 9.53 22.33 -5.91
N SER A 746 9.60 21.72 -4.74
CA SER A 746 10.74 20.95 -4.28
C SER A 746 10.31 19.56 -3.89
N CYS A 747 11.07 18.55 -4.25
CA CYS A 747 10.81 17.18 -3.84
C CYS A 747 11.64 16.83 -2.60
N GLY A 748 10.98 16.30 -1.58
CA GLY A 748 11.66 15.86 -0.37
C GLY A 748 10.72 15.27 0.67
N GLN A 749 11.29 14.85 1.78
CA GLN A 749 10.56 14.44 2.99
C GLN A 749 10.68 15.53 4.06
N ARG A 750 10.13 15.33 5.27
CA ARG A 750 10.17 16.37 6.30
C ARG A 750 11.61 16.71 6.71
N THR A 751 12.32 15.72 7.25
CA THR A 751 13.74 15.82 7.59
C THR A 751 14.53 14.74 6.87
N SER A 752 15.76 15.06 6.44
CA SER A 752 16.69 14.13 5.81
C SER A 752 16.97 12.91 6.70
N GLY A 753 17.25 11.74 6.11
CA GLY A 753 17.57 10.52 6.85
C GLY A 753 16.33 9.74 7.34
N ALA A 754 16.50 8.88 8.33
CA ALA A 754 15.46 8.00 8.86
C ALA A 754 15.65 7.74 10.37
N PHE A 755 14.56 7.81 11.13
CA PHE A 755 14.34 7.29 12.50
C PHE A 755 15.24 7.77 13.65
N THR A 756 16.40 8.35 13.37
CA THR A 756 17.39 8.70 14.39
C THR A 756 18.25 9.88 13.95
N ALA A 757 18.65 10.70 14.92
CA ALA A 757 19.58 11.80 14.73
C ALA A 757 21.04 11.41 15.00
N VAL A 758 21.32 10.13 15.29
CA VAL A 758 22.69 9.64 15.57
C VAL A 758 23.63 9.92 14.40
N ASP A 759 23.16 9.70 13.18
CA ASP A 759 23.85 10.00 11.92
C ASP A 759 22.80 10.03 10.78
N VAL A 760 23.18 10.48 9.57
CA VAL A 760 22.27 10.55 8.42
C VAL A 760 22.13 9.18 7.77
N ALA A 761 20.98 8.54 7.93
CA ALA A 761 20.71 7.24 7.34
C ALA A 761 20.63 7.33 5.80
N ARG A 762 21.32 6.42 5.13
CA ARG A 762 21.35 6.24 3.67
C ARG A 762 20.60 5.01 3.21
N THR A 763 20.64 3.95 4.00
CA THR A 763 19.94 2.69 3.73
C THR A 763 19.19 2.27 4.98
N ILE A 764 17.96 1.83 4.80
CA ILE A 764 17.19 1.09 5.80
C ILE A 764 17.23 -0.38 5.37
N VAL A 765 17.63 -1.27 6.26
CA VAL A 765 17.65 -2.72 6.02
C VAL A 765 16.79 -3.38 7.09
N GLU A 766 15.82 -4.17 6.66
CA GLU A 766 15.05 -5.07 7.51
C GLU A 766 15.23 -6.51 7.02
N THR A 767 15.42 -7.43 7.93
CA THR A 767 15.72 -8.84 7.65
C THR A 767 14.71 -9.71 8.36
N GLY A 768 13.83 -10.32 7.57
CA GLY A 768 12.90 -11.32 8.07
C GLY A 768 13.58 -12.66 8.32
N THR A 769 12.78 -13.61 8.81
CA THR A 769 13.20 -15.00 8.97
C THR A 769 12.08 -15.92 8.51
N ALA A 770 12.42 -16.87 7.65
CA ALA A 770 11.47 -17.88 7.19
C ALA A 770 11.14 -18.84 8.35
N ALA A 771 9.90 -19.31 8.41
CA ALA A 771 9.42 -20.15 9.51
C ALA A 771 9.97 -21.59 9.51
N GLY A 772 10.73 -21.97 8.46
CA GLY A 772 11.12 -23.34 8.22
C GLY A 772 9.96 -24.20 7.70
N ALA A 773 10.19 -25.51 7.55
CA ALA A 773 9.19 -26.40 6.98
C ALA A 773 7.86 -26.38 7.75
N LEU A 774 6.78 -26.01 7.06
CA LEU A 774 5.41 -26.02 7.55
C LEU A 774 4.76 -27.36 7.22
N THR A 775 4.10 -27.94 8.23
CA THR A 775 3.26 -29.13 8.04
C THR A 775 1.79 -28.71 8.11
N THR A 776 1.02 -29.06 7.08
CA THR A 776 -0.43 -28.83 7.03
C THR A 776 -1.12 -29.50 8.21
N GLY A 777 -1.87 -28.72 9.00
CA GLY A 777 -2.47 -29.15 10.27
C GLY A 777 -1.47 -29.36 11.42
N GLY A 778 -0.19 -29.04 11.21
CA GLY A 778 0.88 -29.09 12.20
C GLY A 778 0.87 -27.89 13.15
N LEU A 779 1.83 -27.86 14.09
CA LEU A 779 1.96 -26.75 15.04
C LEU A 779 2.47 -25.48 14.33
N PRO A 780 2.01 -24.27 14.75
CA PRO A 780 2.56 -23.02 14.24
C PRO A 780 4.08 -22.93 14.43
N GLN A 781 4.79 -22.42 13.43
CA GLN A 781 6.26 -22.25 13.44
C GLN A 781 6.65 -20.76 13.50
N PRO A 782 7.67 -20.38 14.28
CA PRO A 782 8.08 -18.98 14.42
C PRO A 782 8.82 -18.47 13.18
N GLY A 783 8.60 -17.21 12.81
CA GLY A 783 9.37 -16.49 11.78
C GLY A 783 9.17 -14.97 11.92
N ASP A 784 9.84 -14.19 11.08
CA ASP A 784 9.73 -12.72 11.07
C ASP A 784 9.32 -12.23 9.69
N LEU A 785 8.27 -11.40 9.65
CA LEU A 785 7.82 -10.68 8.46
C LEU A 785 8.26 -9.23 8.53
N VAL A 786 8.94 -8.74 7.50
CA VAL A 786 9.47 -7.38 7.45
C VAL A 786 8.87 -6.55 6.33
N SER A 787 8.84 -5.23 6.51
CA SER A 787 8.43 -4.27 5.48
C SER A 787 9.07 -2.90 5.67
N ILE A 788 9.36 -2.22 4.56
CA ILE A 788 9.77 -0.81 4.53
C ILE A 788 8.82 -0.06 3.60
N PHE A 789 8.27 1.06 4.05
CA PHE A 789 7.23 1.80 3.34
C PHE A 789 7.42 3.32 3.49
N CYS A 790 6.61 4.10 2.77
CA CYS A 790 6.52 5.55 2.96
C CYS A 790 5.26 5.91 3.72
N ILE A 791 5.41 6.81 4.68
CA ILE A 791 4.31 7.35 5.47
C ILE A 791 4.02 8.77 4.99
N PRO A 792 2.83 9.02 4.41
CA PRO A 792 2.43 10.37 3.99
C PRO A 792 2.12 11.26 5.21
N LEU A 793 1.95 12.56 4.97
CA LEU A 793 1.52 13.51 6.01
C LEU A 793 0.09 13.27 6.46
N THR A 794 -0.18 13.53 7.73
CA THR A 794 -1.54 13.66 8.27
C THR A 794 -2.18 15.01 7.97
N PHE A 795 -1.35 16.02 7.67
CA PHE A 795 -1.70 17.45 7.65
C PHE A 795 -2.13 18.01 9.02
N ASN A 796 -1.83 17.28 10.10
CA ASN A 796 -1.92 17.77 11.46
C ASN A 796 -0.51 18.16 11.93
N SER A 797 -0.29 19.44 12.21
CA SER A 797 1.04 19.94 12.55
C SER A 797 1.63 19.32 13.82
N LEU A 798 0.80 18.88 14.78
CA LEU A 798 1.29 18.24 16.00
C LEU A 798 1.82 16.84 15.71
N VAL A 799 1.03 16.04 14.97
CA VAL A 799 1.40 14.65 14.62
C VAL A 799 2.53 14.63 13.61
N ASP A 800 2.43 15.41 12.53
CA ASP A 800 3.47 15.46 11.50
C ASP A 800 4.78 16.01 12.06
N SER A 801 4.71 16.89 13.08
CA SER A 801 5.92 17.38 13.71
C SER A 801 6.57 16.41 14.68
N ALA A 802 5.76 15.73 15.49
CA ALA A 802 6.25 14.73 16.42
C ALA A 802 6.78 13.49 15.68
N GLY A 803 6.01 12.96 14.73
CA GLY A 803 6.38 11.79 13.94
C GLY A 803 7.31 12.07 12.76
N ASP A 804 7.68 13.33 12.56
CA ASP A 804 8.53 13.79 11.44
C ASP A 804 8.04 13.33 10.06
N LEU A 805 6.75 13.55 9.78
CA LEU A 805 6.05 13.10 8.57
C LEU A 805 5.95 14.22 7.51
N PRO A 806 6.13 13.90 6.22
CA PRO A 806 6.23 12.56 5.67
C PRO A 806 7.67 12.04 5.82
N GLY A 807 7.80 10.72 5.86
CA GLY A 807 9.08 10.05 6.04
C GLY A 807 8.99 8.56 5.78
N PRO A 808 10.12 7.84 5.86
CA PRO A 808 10.10 6.39 5.78
C PRO A 808 9.36 5.78 6.99
N GLY A 809 8.96 4.53 6.84
CA GLY A 809 8.53 3.63 7.91
C GLY A 809 9.15 2.26 7.72
N ALA A 810 9.47 1.58 8.81
CA ALA A 810 10.03 0.23 8.81
C ALA A 810 9.42 -0.58 9.94
N VAL A 811 9.15 -1.85 9.68
CA VAL A 811 8.55 -2.76 10.66
C VAL A 811 9.13 -4.16 10.52
N ALA A 812 9.33 -4.79 11.66
CA ALA A 812 9.59 -6.22 11.76
C ALA A 812 8.53 -6.85 12.66
N LEU A 813 7.83 -7.86 12.14
CA LEU A 813 6.77 -8.59 12.80
C LEU A 813 7.23 -10.02 13.11
N PRO A 814 7.58 -10.29 14.37
CA PRO A 814 7.68 -11.63 14.88
C PRO A 814 6.31 -12.28 14.80
N VAL A 815 6.23 -13.45 14.19
CA VAL A 815 4.97 -14.17 13.96
C VAL A 815 5.14 -15.65 14.22
N THR A 816 4.02 -16.32 14.43
CA THR A 816 3.91 -17.77 14.20
C THR A 816 3.09 -18.02 12.96
N MET A 817 3.59 -18.86 12.04
CA MET A 817 2.98 -19.21 10.76
C MET A 817 2.47 -20.65 10.76
N GLN A 818 1.33 -20.89 10.12
CA GLN A 818 0.72 -22.21 10.05
C GLN A 818 -0.03 -22.39 8.72
N THR A 819 -0.08 -23.63 8.25
CA THR A 819 -0.96 -24.06 7.16
C THR A 819 -2.00 -25.07 7.66
N GLN A 820 -3.24 -25.01 7.15
CA GLN A 820 -4.31 -26.00 7.46
C GLN A 820 -5.02 -26.50 6.22
#